data_AF-A0A947SCV6-F1
#
_entry.id   AF-A0A947SCV6-F1
#
_cell.length_a   1.000
_cell.length_b   1.000
_cell.length_c   1.000
_cell.angle_alpha   90.00
_cell.angle_beta   90.00
_cell.angle_gamma   90.00
#
_symmetry.space_group_name_H-M   'P 1'
#
loop_
_entity.id
_entity.type
_entity.pdbx_description
1 polymer ?
#
loop_
_entity_poly.entity_id
_entity_poly.type
_entity_poly.pdbx_seq_one_letter_code
_entity_poly.pdbx_strand_id
1 'polypeptide(L)'
;MPHRGEQFLHQKDPRLHTTQPVEHEQARKNRRGEKTTQKPADKLADWLQVIEKTHMGHKEDPQVLDRIKQYYHKEYVTITKDDIPQSYWDTQGAIACNEGKKQDLLHAGVTIEEVPIIDSERNKSTKKVFTYPDNLKEQKKEIIKNNQERSLDKWIDYLTSEDATYPAWAKYWAFRSITKMGKVEKVSTCTYCGSTLLPHATLCTACKAALRTPEDTTEKARFSKRNKHTVASFPTLNPRALAMTIGAIRSKVDEKQKPKKDRDSIENISSNLSDDEFKSLLSTEDFSRLYAQFLVEMPVYTIEGLKETRGAWTMYPKGADPAKLVNSLEKYPLGWCTADFETAKKQLEGGDFHVYYSINKDGEAVIPRLAIRMKDGRIAEPPRGIAPNQNLDPYINLEKDGEKGVLDKKLEEFGQEADAFKKRSADMKQLTEIEQRNSKGEELTTEDLRFVYEIDAPIKGFGYQRDLRIEEIKEGRDVKTDLSQITGFPVEQISITQEEALRGGIMFHYGSLNLKTLTSAKGLTLPKILSGSLYLNRLASIEGLTLPESIGGGLNLSSLTSAKGLTLPKIVKGTLYLGKLTSVERLQFPETLNGGLYLSSVASVEGLQFSETMLGSLFLNNLTSAAGVIFPKILRGDLNLNSLTSANGVKFPEIIDGDLELDSLTFAAGVNFPKNIGGSVYLKSLPESEKEQLRKQYPQFSIH
;
A
#
# COMPACT_ATOMS: atom_id res chain seq x y z
N MET A 1 -26.56 -44.03 8.84
CA MET A 1 -27.49 -43.57 7.78
C MET A 1 -26.70 -43.29 6.52
N PRO A 2 -27.18 -43.70 5.33
CA PRO A 2 -26.62 -43.27 4.05
C PRO A 2 -26.79 -41.75 3.85
N HIS A 3 -25.98 -41.17 2.97
CA HIS A 3 -26.09 -39.77 2.50
C HIS A 3 -25.91 -38.66 3.55
N ARG A 4 -24.95 -38.83 4.48
CA ARG A 4 -24.67 -37.89 5.57
C ARG A 4 -24.24 -36.50 5.08
N GLY A 5 -23.44 -36.45 4.01
CA GLY A 5 -22.96 -35.20 3.45
C GLY A 5 -24.07 -34.42 2.74
N GLU A 6 -24.99 -35.12 2.11
CA GLU A 6 -26.17 -34.57 1.45
C GLU A 6 -27.17 -34.03 2.48
N GLN A 7 -27.32 -34.70 3.62
CA GLN A 7 -28.05 -34.13 4.76
C GLN A 7 -27.40 -32.83 5.24
N PHE A 8 -26.07 -32.79 5.35
CA PHE A 8 -25.35 -31.56 5.68
C PHE A 8 -25.61 -30.45 4.64
N LEU A 9 -25.55 -30.76 3.34
CA LEU A 9 -25.87 -29.79 2.29
C LEU A 9 -27.30 -29.26 2.40
N HIS A 10 -28.27 -30.14 2.66
CA HIS A 10 -29.66 -29.73 2.86
C HIS A 10 -29.84 -28.83 4.10
N GLN A 11 -29.08 -29.07 5.18
CA GLN A 11 -29.08 -28.18 6.34
C GLN A 11 -28.49 -26.80 6.01
N LYS A 12 -27.48 -26.73 5.14
CA LYS A 12 -26.87 -25.46 4.70
C LYS A 12 -27.70 -24.71 3.67
N ASP A 13 -28.44 -25.44 2.84
CA ASP A 13 -29.37 -24.88 1.88
C ASP A 13 -30.64 -25.76 1.80
N PRO A 14 -31.65 -25.45 2.63
CA PRO A 14 -32.90 -26.23 2.67
C PRO A 14 -33.63 -26.28 1.34
N ARG A 15 -33.39 -25.32 0.44
CA ARG A 15 -34.06 -25.24 -0.87
C ARG A 15 -33.30 -25.98 -1.97
N LEU A 16 -32.07 -26.46 -1.70
CA LEU A 16 -31.25 -27.10 -2.74
C LEU A 16 -31.96 -28.30 -3.38
N HIS A 17 -32.64 -29.12 -2.58
CA HIS A 17 -33.32 -30.33 -3.03
C HIS A 17 -34.57 -30.10 -3.91
N THR A 18 -35.07 -28.85 -3.97
CA THR A 18 -36.20 -28.43 -4.81
C THR A 18 -35.77 -27.54 -5.97
N THR A 19 -34.46 -27.38 -6.19
CA THR A 19 -33.96 -26.65 -7.35
C THR A 19 -34.27 -27.41 -8.63
N GLN A 20 -34.46 -26.67 -9.73
CA GLN A 20 -34.77 -27.26 -11.03
C GLN A 20 -33.81 -28.37 -11.46
N PRO A 21 -32.47 -28.26 -11.29
CA PRO A 21 -31.56 -29.36 -11.65
C PRO A 21 -31.79 -30.64 -10.84
N VAL A 22 -32.11 -30.54 -9.56
CA VAL A 22 -32.37 -31.69 -8.69
C VAL A 22 -33.72 -32.35 -9.03
N GLU A 23 -34.77 -31.55 -9.25
CA GLU A 23 -36.07 -32.07 -9.68
C GLU A 23 -36.02 -32.69 -11.08
N HIS A 24 -35.23 -32.10 -11.98
CA HIS A 24 -35.00 -32.63 -13.31
C HIS A 24 -34.39 -34.03 -13.26
N GLU A 25 -33.45 -34.26 -12.32
CA GLU A 25 -32.87 -35.59 -12.15
C GLU A 25 -33.91 -36.62 -11.70
N GLN A 26 -34.78 -36.27 -10.75
CA GLN A 26 -35.88 -37.17 -10.36
C GLN A 26 -36.84 -37.46 -11.52
N ALA A 27 -37.17 -36.45 -12.32
CA ALA A 27 -37.98 -36.63 -13.53
C ALA A 27 -37.27 -37.50 -14.60
N ARG A 28 -35.94 -37.40 -14.72
CA ARG A 28 -35.13 -38.25 -15.61
C ARG A 28 -35.14 -39.71 -15.14
N LYS A 29 -34.95 -39.95 -13.84
CA LYS A 29 -35.04 -41.30 -13.24
C LYS A 29 -36.41 -41.93 -13.45
N ASN A 30 -37.49 -41.16 -13.19
CA ASN A 30 -38.87 -41.61 -13.44
C ASN A 30 -39.08 -42.04 -14.90
N ARG A 31 -38.61 -41.24 -15.88
CA ARG A 31 -38.69 -41.58 -17.31
C ARG A 31 -37.92 -42.84 -17.70
N ARG A 32 -36.88 -43.20 -16.95
CA ARG A 32 -36.06 -44.41 -17.17
C ARG A 32 -36.57 -45.62 -16.38
N GLY A 33 -37.69 -45.49 -15.66
CA GLY A 33 -38.22 -46.54 -14.79
C GLY A 33 -37.38 -46.79 -13.53
N GLU A 34 -36.47 -45.87 -13.19
CA GLU A 34 -35.65 -45.96 -11.98
C GLU A 34 -36.42 -45.43 -10.76
N LYS A 35 -36.11 -45.97 -9.57
CA LYS A 35 -36.76 -45.56 -8.32
C LYS A 35 -36.46 -44.09 -7.99
N THR A 36 -37.51 -43.29 -7.81
CA THR A 36 -37.44 -41.89 -7.36
C THR A 36 -37.57 -41.76 -5.84
N THR A 37 -37.19 -40.62 -5.30
CA THR A 37 -37.27 -40.31 -3.86
C THR A 37 -37.79 -38.90 -3.61
N GLN A 38 -38.52 -38.73 -2.50
CA GLN A 38 -38.94 -37.43 -1.98
C GLN A 38 -38.09 -36.97 -0.79
N LYS A 39 -37.19 -37.83 -0.29
CA LYS A 39 -36.31 -37.48 0.83
C LYS A 39 -35.24 -36.50 0.35
N PRO A 40 -35.07 -35.32 0.97
CA PRO A 40 -34.14 -34.30 0.49
C PRO A 40 -32.72 -34.82 0.26
N ALA A 41 -32.14 -35.55 1.22
CA ALA A 41 -30.78 -36.06 1.11
C ALA A 41 -30.59 -37.08 -0.03
N ASP A 42 -31.58 -37.95 -0.25
CA ASP A 42 -31.52 -38.94 -1.34
C ASP A 42 -31.64 -38.26 -2.71
N LYS A 43 -32.50 -37.22 -2.83
CA LYS A 43 -32.61 -36.41 -4.06
C LYS A 43 -31.28 -35.73 -4.40
N LEU A 44 -30.62 -35.18 -3.37
CA LEU A 44 -29.31 -34.54 -3.53
C LEU A 44 -28.23 -35.56 -3.89
N ALA A 45 -28.28 -36.78 -3.34
CA ALA A 45 -27.33 -37.83 -3.67
C ALA A 45 -27.45 -38.25 -5.14
N ASP A 46 -28.68 -38.48 -5.62
CA ASP A 46 -28.95 -38.77 -7.03
C ASP A 46 -28.40 -37.66 -7.95
N TRP A 47 -28.65 -36.40 -7.61
CA TRP A 47 -28.18 -35.27 -8.40
C TRP A 47 -26.66 -35.07 -8.35
N LEU A 48 -26.01 -35.28 -7.20
CA LEU A 48 -24.56 -35.19 -7.08
C LEU A 48 -23.85 -36.26 -7.90
N GLN A 49 -24.43 -37.45 -8.06
CA GLN A 49 -23.90 -38.46 -8.98
C GLN A 49 -23.90 -37.97 -10.43
N VAL A 50 -24.90 -37.19 -10.84
CA VAL A 50 -24.93 -36.57 -12.17
C VAL A 50 -23.82 -35.55 -12.31
N ILE A 51 -23.62 -34.69 -11.30
CA ILE A 51 -22.51 -33.72 -11.29
C ILE A 51 -21.18 -34.47 -11.38
N GLU A 52 -20.95 -35.46 -10.54
CA GLU A 52 -19.71 -36.22 -10.53
C GLU A 52 -19.47 -36.89 -11.87
N LYS A 53 -20.48 -37.50 -12.48
CA LYS A 53 -20.38 -38.09 -13.82
C LYS A 53 -20.12 -37.04 -14.90
N THR A 54 -20.75 -35.87 -14.83
CA THR A 54 -20.61 -34.82 -15.86
C THR A 54 -19.24 -34.16 -15.77
N HIS A 55 -18.77 -33.88 -14.55
CA HIS A 55 -17.53 -33.16 -14.29
C HIS A 55 -16.30 -34.07 -14.30
N MET A 56 -16.44 -35.34 -13.90
CA MET A 56 -15.33 -36.31 -13.82
C MET A 56 -15.37 -37.39 -14.90
N GLY A 57 -16.47 -37.53 -15.66
CA GLY A 57 -16.65 -38.65 -16.61
C GLY A 57 -16.07 -38.41 -17.99
N HIS A 58 -15.51 -37.23 -18.25
CA HIS A 58 -15.01 -36.80 -19.56
C HIS A 58 -13.57 -36.25 -19.48
N LYS A 59 -12.74 -36.82 -18.60
CA LYS A 59 -11.38 -36.31 -18.33
C LYS A 59 -10.47 -36.27 -19.54
N GLU A 60 -10.68 -37.15 -20.51
CA GLU A 60 -9.90 -37.23 -21.75
C GLU A 60 -10.41 -36.29 -22.85
N ASP A 61 -11.52 -35.57 -22.62
CA ASP A 61 -12.09 -34.60 -23.57
C ASP A 61 -12.01 -33.17 -23.00
N PRO A 62 -10.95 -32.41 -23.35
CA PRO A 62 -10.81 -31.01 -22.95
C PRO A 62 -12.00 -30.12 -23.33
N GLN A 63 -12.77 -30.47 -24.37
CA GLN A 63 -13.92 -29.68 -24.82
C GLN A 63 -15.12 -29.80 -23.87
N VAL A 64 -15.23 -30.89 -23.11
CA VAL A 64 -16.28 -31.02 -22.08
C VAL A 64 -15.94 -30.14 -20.89
N LEU A 65 -14.68 -30.16 -20.43
CA LEU A 65 -14.25 -29.32 -19.30
C LEU A 65 -14.34 -27.83 -19.64
N ASP A 66 -13.99 -27.44 -20.87
CA ASP A 66 -14.15 -26.06 -21.34
C ASP A 66 -15.62 -25.61 -21.34
N ARG A 67 -16.55 -26.46 -21.79
CA ARG A 67 -17.99 -26.17 -21.70
C ARG A 67 -18.47 -25.99 -20.27
N ILE A 68 -17.94 -26.77 -19.32
CA ILE A 68 -18.25 -26.62 -17.88
C ILE A 68 -17.71 -25.30 -17.35
N LYS A 69 -16.48 -24.92 -17.71
CA LYS A 69 -15.89 -23.61 -17.35
C LYS A 69 -16.73 -22.46 -17.88
N GLN A 70 -17.07 -22.48 -19.17
CA GLN A 70 -17.92 -21.47 -19.81
C GLN A 70 -19.30 -21.34 -19.11
N TYR A 71 -19.91 -22.46 -18.72
CA TYR A 71 -21.15 -22.44 -17.93
C TYR A 71 -20.97 -21.66 -16.61
N TYR A 72 -19.91 -21.94 -15.87
CA TYR A 72 -19.65 -21.28 -14.59
C TYR A 72 -19.13 -19.84 -14.72
N HIS A 73 -18.42 -19.51 -15.79
CA HIS A 73 -18.07 -18.12 -16.12
C HIS A 73 -19.32 -17.29 -16.31
N LYS A 74 -20.28 -17.79 -17.10
CA LYS A 74 -21.57 -17.11 -17.33
C LYS A 74 -22.37 -16.93 -16.04
N GLU A 75 -22.31 -17.90 -15.14
CA GLU A 75 -23.04 -17.87 -13.87
C GLU A 75 -22.41 -16.91 -12.84
N TYR A 76 -21.07 -16.87 -12.74
CA TYR A 76 -20.37 -16.23 -11.62
C TYR A 76 -19.45 -15.06 -11.97
N VAL A 77 -19.12 -14.85 -13.25
CA VAL A 77 -18.28 -13.74 -13.73
C VAL A 77 -19.15 -12.75 -14.50
N THR A 78 -19.99 -12.02 -13.75
CA THR A 78 -21.07 -11.20 -14.31
C THR A 78 -20.81 -9.69 -14.25
N ILE A 79 -19.60 -9.26 -13.86
CA ILE A 79 -19.28 -7.84 -13.67
C ILE A 79 -19.35 -7.06 -14.98
N THR A 80 -19.99 -5.88 -14.95
CA THR A 80 -20.02 -4.93 -16.06
C THR A 80 -19.11 -3.74 -15.80
N LYS A 81 -18.86 -2.89 -16.82
CA LYS A 81 -18.04 -1.68 -16.66
C LYS A 81 -18.59 -0.72 -15.61
N ASP A 82 -19.92 -0.68 -15.45
CA ASP A 82 -20.63 0.22 -14.53
C ASP A 82 -20.70 -0.33 -13.11
N ASP A 83 -20.44 -1.64 -12.95
CA ASP A 83 -20.35 -2.26 -11.63
C ASP A 83 -18.99 -2.00 -10.95
N ILE A 84 -17.95 -1.61 -11.69
CA ILE A 84 -16.62 -1.33 -11.11
C ILE A 84 -16.72 -0.09 -10.18
N PRO A 85 -16.47 -0.23 -8.87
CA PRO A 85 -16.72 0.84 -7.91
C PRO A 85 -15.74 2.00 -8.07
N GLN A 86 -16.18 3.22 -7.75
CA GLN A 86 -15.33 4.42 -7.85
C GLN A 86 -14.04 4.32 -7.03
N SER A 87 -14.08 3.66 -5.87
CA SER A 87 -12.89 3.41 -5.04
C SER A 87 -11.79 2.62 -5.78
N TYR A 88 -12.16 1.77 -6.72
CA TYR A 88 -11.21 1.05 -7.57
C TYR A 88 -10.47 2.02 -8.49
N TRP A 89 -11.22 2.86 -9.21
CA TRP A 89 -10.66 3.86 -10.12
C TRP A 89 -9.78 4.86 -9.40
N ASP A 90 -10.22 5.32 -8.24
CA ASP A 90 -9.45 6.23 -7.39
C ASP A 90 -8.12 5.58 -6.97
N THR A 91 -8.16 4.31 -6.58
CA THR A 91 -6.97 3.56 -6.20
C THR A 91 -6.01 3.39 -7.37
N GLN A 92 -6.51 2.99 -8.55
CA GLN A 92 -5.69 2.82 -9.75
C GLN A 92 -5.07 4.15 -10.21
N GLY A 93 -5.84 5.24 -10.16
CA GLY A 93 -5.37 6.58 -10.51
C GLY A 93 -4.32 7.10 -9.53
N ALA A 94 -4.52 6.88 -8.23
CA ALA A 94 -3.55 7.23 -7.20
C ALA A 94 -2.24 6.47 -7.36
N ILE A 95 -2.30 5.15 -7.62
CA ILE A 95 -1.10 4.34 -7.93
C ILE A 95 -0.38 4.91 -9.14
N ALA A 96 -1.08 5.17 -10.24
CA ALA A 96 -0.46 5.73 -11.44
C ALA A 96 0.16 7.13 -11.19
N CYS A 97 -0.48 7.99 -10.38
CA CYS A 97 0.12 9.26 -9.96
C CYS A 97 1.40 9.06 -9.14
N ASN A 98 1.40 8.11 -8.21
CA ASN A 98 2.58 7.79 -7.40
C ASN A 98 3.71 7.19 -8.24
N GLU A 99 3.38 6.53 -9.36
CA GLU A 99 4.32 6.05 -10.37
C GLU A 99 4.78 7.14 -11.36
N GLY A 100 4.45 8.42 -11.11
CA GLY A 100 4.80 9.55 -11.99
C GLY A 100 3.94 9.66 -13.26
N LYS A 101 2.92 8.82 -13.44
CA LYS A 101 2.09 8.73 -14.66
C LYS A 101 0.87 9.65 -14.66
N LYS A 102 0.90 10.72 -13.85
CA LYS A 102 -0.23 11.67 -13.79
C LYS A 102 -0.52 12.24 -15.19
N GLN A 103 0.54 12.58 -15.93
CA GLN A 103 0.40 13.18 -17.25
C GLN A 103 -0.14 12.17 -18.29
N ASP A 104 0.27 10.90 -18.22
CA ASP A 104 -0.26 9.83 -19.08
C ASP A 104 -1.77 9.62 -18.88
N LEU A 105 -2.23 9.66 -17.63
CA LEU A 105 -3.65 9.56 -17.31
C LEU A 105 -4.45 10.68 -17.97
N LEU A 106 -3.96 11.93 -17.87
CA LEU A 106 -4.61 13.09 -18.47
C LEU A 106 -4.66 12.97 -20.01
N HIS A 107 -3.57 12.54 -20.65
CA HIS A 107 -3.54 12.28 -22.10
C HIS A 107 -4.49 11.16 -22.52
N ALA A 108 -4.66 10.15 -21.67
CA ALA A 108 -5.61 9.06 -21.89
C ALA A 108 -7.07 9.47 -21.66
N GLY A 109 -7.35 10.74 -21.35
CA GLY A 109 -8.69 11.28 -21.14
C GLY A 109 -9.25 11.07 -19.73
N VAL A 110 -8.43 10.70 -18.76
CA VAL A 110 -8.85 10.57 -17.35
C VAL A 110 -8.89 11.95 -16.70
N THR A 111 -10.00 12.30 -16.07
CA THR A 111 -10.10 13.53 -15.28
C THR A 111 -9.79 13.27 -13.81
N ILE A 112 -9.17 14.25 -13.15
CA ILE A 112 -8.75 14.17 -11.74
C ILE A 112 -9.34 15.37 -11.01
N GLU A 113 -10.21 15.10 -10.03
CA GLU A 113 -10.87 16.13 -9.24
C GLU A 113 -10.48 16.01 -7.76
N GLU A 114 -10.22 17.13 -7.09
CA GLU A 114 -9.99 17.15 -5.65
C GLU A 114 -11.28 17.48 -4.91
N VAL A 115 -11.82 16.48 -4.22
CA VAL A 115 -13.07 16.60 -3.47
C VAL A 115 -12.75 16.76 -1.98
N PRO A 116 -13.28 17.78 -1.30
CA PRO A 116 -13.09 17.93 0.14
C PRO A 116 -13.77 16.79 0.90
N ILE A 117 -13.03 16.17 1.82
CA ILE A 117 -13.55 15.20 2.79
C ILE A 117 -13.50 15.84 4.18
N ILE A 118 -14.58 15.67 4.92
CA ILE A 118 -14.66 15.98 6.34
C ILE A 118 -14.64 14.64 7.06
N ASP A 119 -13.59 14.37 7.83
CA ASP A 119 -13.55 13.16 8.65
C ASP A 119 -14.53 13.25 9.83
N SER A 120 -14.66 12.17 10.60
CA SER A 120 -15.52 12.12 11.79
C SER A 120 -15.18 13.16 12.87
N GLU A 121 -13.96 13.70 12.84
CA GLU A 121 -13.43 14.70 13.76
C GLU A 121 -13.55 16.14 13.20
N ARG A 122 -14.22 16.30 12.05
CA ARG A 122 -14.39 17.55 11.31
C ARG A 122 -13.09 18.13 10.71
N ASN A 123 -12.03 17.33 10.61
CA ASN A 123 -10.84 17.74 9.88
C ASN A 123 -11.13 17.75 8.39
N LYS A 124 -10.75 18.86 7.74
CA LYS A 124 -10.89 19.02 6.29
C LYS A 124 -9.64 18.47 5.60
N SER A 125 -9.80 17.35 4.91
CA SER A 125 -8.82 16.81 3.96
C SER A 125 -9.38 16.88 2.53
N THR A 126 -8.57 16.55 1.53
CA THR A 126 -9.02 16.40 0.13
C THR A 126 -8.73 14.99 -0.34
N LYS A 127 -9.64 14.42 -1.13
CA LYS A 127 -9.45 13.15 -1.84
C LYS A 127 -9.50 13.39 -3.33
N LYS A 128 -8.58 12.76 -4.04
CA LYS A 128 -8.58 12.73 -5.50
C LYS A 128 -9.59 11.69 -5.99
N VAL A 129 -10.51 12.14 -6.85
CA VAL A 129 -11.47 11.30 -7.57
C VAL A 129 -11.03 11.23 -9.02
N PHE A 130 -10.97 10.01 -9.56
CA PHE A 130 -10.46 9.75 -10.92
C PHE A 130 -11.59 9.23 -11.81
N THR A 131 -11.92 9.96 -12.87
CA THR A 131 -12.98 9.54 -13.81
C THR A 131 -12.36 9.11 -15.13
N TYR A 132 -12.53 7.82 -15.44
CA TYR A 132 -11.98 7.19 -16.64
C TYR A 132 -12.99 7.23 -17.80
N PRO A 133 -12.52 7.43 -19.05
CA PRO A 133 -13.38 7.35 -20.23
C PRO A 133 -13.84 5.91 -20.50
N ASP A 134 -14.95 5.79 -21.21
CA ASP A 134 -15.67 4.53 -21.41
C ASP A 134 -14.85 3.43 -22.08
N ASN A 135 -13.98 3.77 -23.02
CA ASN A 135 -13.08 2.83 -23.67
C ASN A 135 -12.11 2.18 -22.66
N LEU A 136 -11.56 2.94 -21.71
CA LEU A 136 -10.68 2.41 -20.67
C LEU A 136 -11.45 1.60 -19.64
N LYS A 137 -12.69 2.01 -19.32
CA LYS A 137 -13.58 1.21 -18.47
C LYS A 137 -13.88 -0.16 -19.09
N GLU A 138 -14.14 -0.21 -20.39
CA GLU A 138 -14.35 -1.47 -21.12
C GLU A 138 -13.11 -2.37 -21.11
N GLN A 139 -11.93 -1.82 -21.43
CA GLN A 139 -10.68 -2.58 -21.38
C GLN A 139 -10.43 -3.16 -19.98
N LYS A 140 -10.67 -2.37 -18.94
CA LYS A 140 -10.44 -2.81 -17.56
C LYS A 140 -11.45 -3.85 -17.10
N LYS A 141 -12.71 -3.74 -17.54
CA LYS A 141 -13.74 -4.74 -17.31
C LYS A 141 -13.31 -6.09 -17.87
N GLU A 142 -12.79 -6.15 -19.11
CA GLU A 142 -12.28 -7.40 -19.68
C GLU A 142 -11.11 -7.99 -18.88
N ILE A 143 -10.17 -7.15 -18.43
CA ILE A 143 -9.07 -7.58 -17.55
C ILE A 143 -9.60 -8.20 -16.26
N ILE A 144 -10.58 -7.57 -15.61
CA ILE A 144 -11.18 -8.08 -14.37
C ILE A 144 -11.90 -9.40 -14.63
N LYS A 145 -12.68 -9.50 -15.71
CA LYS A 145 -13.36 -10.75 -16.09
C LYS A 145 -12.37 -11.89 -16.31
N ASN A 146 -11.33 -11.66 -17.10
CA ASN A 146 -10.30 -12.66 -17.38
C ASN A 146 -9.62 -13.16 -16.09
N ASN A 147 -9.32 -12.26 -15.14
CA ASN A 147 -8.75 -12.64 -13.84
C ASN A 147 -9.74 -13.48 -13.01
N GLN A 148 -11.02 -13.13 -13.02
CA GLN A 148 -12.07 -13.90 -12.33
C GLN A 148 -12.29 -15.27 -12.98
N GLU A 149 -12.31 -15.37 -14.30
CA GLU A 149 -12.44 -16.64 -15.04
C GLU A 149 -11.25 -17.56 -14.73
N ARG A 150 -10.01 -17.07 -14.87
CA ARG A 150 -8.80 -17.85 -14.58
C ARG A 150 -8.71 -18.30 -13.13
N SER A 151 -9.09 -17.46 -12.18
CA SER A 151 -9.08 -17.84 -10.75
C SER A 151 -10.17 -18.86 -10.42
N LEU A 152 -11.33 -18.81 -11.09
CA LEU A 152 -12.37 -19.83 -10.97
C LEU A 152 -11.97 -21.15 -11.61
N ASP A 153 -11.34 -21.10 -12.78
CA ASP A 153 -10.87 -22.27 -13.52
C ASP A 153 -9.95 -23.14 -12.69
N LYS A 154 -9.06 -22.55 -11.90
CA LYS A 154 -8.18 -23.30 -10.98
C LYS A 154 -8.96 -24.16 -9.98
N TRP A 155 -10.06 -23.63 -9.45
CA TRP A 155 -10.93 -24.41 -8.56
C TRP A 155 -11.66 -25.52 -9.32
N ILE A 156 -12.15 -25.23 -10.52
CA ILE A 156 -12.81 -26.22 -11.37
C ILE A 156 -11.81 -27.35 -11.68
N ASP A 157 -10.67 -27.00 -12.28
CA ASP A 157 -9.61 -27.93 -12.69
C ASP A 157 -9.19 -28.84 -11.53
N TYR A 158 -8.89 -28.28 -10.37
CA TYR A 158 -8.50 -29.08 -9.21
C TYR A 158 -9.63 -29.96 -8.68
N LEU A 159 -10.85 -29.42 -8.47
CA LEU A 159 -11.95 -30.22 -7.94
C LEU A 159 -12.39 -31.33 -8.90
N THR A 160 -12.13 -31.16 -10.21
CA THR A 160 -12.36 -32.17 -11.24
C THR A 160 -11.18 -33.11 -11.49
N SER A 161 -10.03 -32.87 -10.86
CA SER A 161 -8.82 -33.69 -11.00
C SER A 161 -8.87 -34.96 -10.14
N GLU A 162 -7.95 -35.88 -10.40
CA GLU A 162 -7.75 -37.10 -9.61
C GLU A 162 -7.19 -36.83 -8.22
N ASP A 163 -6.47 -35.71 -8.06
CA ASP A 163 -5.85 -35.31 -6.79
C ASP A 163 -6.90 -34.87 -5.75
N ALA A 164 -8.06 -34.38 -6.21
CA ALA A 164 -9.15 -33.99 -5.32
C ALA A 164 -10.00 -35.20 -4.91
N THR A 165 -9.45 -36.08 -4.07
CA THR A 165 -10.11 -37.29 -3.54
C THR A 165 -11.13 -37.00 -2.43
N TYR A 166 -12.00 -36.01 -2.63
CA TYR A 166 -13.06 -35.64 -1.68
C TYR A 166 -14.42 -36.16 -2.11
N PRO A 167 -15.34 -36.44 -1.17
CA PRO A 167 -16.74 -36.76 -1.51
C PRO A 167 -17.41 -35.64 -2.32
N ALA A 168 -18.31 -36.01 -3.24
CA ALA A 168 -19.00 -35.06 -4.13
C ALA A 168 -19.69 -33.91 -3.37
N TRP A 169 -20.33 -34.20 -2.23
CA TRP A 169 -20.97 -33.19 -1.40
C TRP A 169 -20.00 -32.13 -0.86
N ALA A 170 -18.76 -32.53 -0.53
CA ALA A 170 -17.74 -31.64 0.02
C ALA A 170 -17.13 -30.77 -1.07
N LYS A 171 -16.89 -31.35 -2.27
CA LYS A 171 -16.50 -30.59 -3.47
C LYS A 171 -17.54 -29.52 -3.80
N TYR A 172 -18.83 -29.89 -3.81
CA TYR A 172 -19.93 -28.98 -4.05
C TYR A 172 -20.00 -27.87 -2.99
N TRP A 173 -19.87 -28.22 -1.70
CA TRP A 173 -19.88 -27.26 -0.61
C TRP A 173 -18.74 -26.23 -0.73
N ALA A 174 -17.52 -26.70 -0.99
CA ALA A 174 -16.35 -25.84 -1.21
C ALA A 174 -16.55 -24.91 -2.41
N PHE A 175 -16.92 -25.47 -3.57
CA PHE A 175 -17.13 -24.70 -4.80
C PHE A 175 -18.23 -23.63 -4.64
N ARG A 176 -19.38 -23.99 -4.05
CA ARG A 176 -20.45 -23.00 -3.79
C ARG A 176 -20.05 -21.95 -2.78
N SER A 177 -19.13 -22.26 -1.87
CA SER A 177 -18.64 -21.28 -0.91
C SER A 177 -17.68 -20.28 -1.56
N ILE A 178 -16.70 -20.75 -2.34
CA ILE A 178 -15.73 -19.85 -3.01
C ILE A 178 -16.39 -18.90 -4.00
N THR A 179 -17.48 -19.31 -4.64
CA THR A 179 -18.23 -18.42 -5.57
C THR A 179 -18.86 -17.21 -4.88
N LYS A 180 -19.03 -17.26 -3.54
CA LYS A 180 -19.60 -16.18 -2.72
C LYS A 180 -18.53 -15.38 -1.98
N MET A 181 -17.26 -15.76 -2.11
CA MET A 181 -16.13 -15.15 -1.41
C MET A 181 -15.48 -14.07 -2.28
N GLY A 182 -15.20 -12.93 -1.64
CA GLY A 182 -14.49 -11.78 -2.18
C GLY A 182 -13.00 -11.84 -1.82
N LYS A 183 -12.42 -10.68 -1.56
CA LYS A 183 -11.00 -10.55 -1.19
C LYS A 183 -10.78 -11.03 0.25
N VAL A 184 -9.61 -11.61 0.53
CA VAL A 184 -9.17 -11.81 1.91
C VAL A 184 -8.85 -10.46 2.55
N GLU A 185 -9.41 -10.23 3.72
CA GLU A 185 -9.26 -9.03 4.53
C GLU A 185 -8.77 -9.45 5.91
N LYS A 186 -7.82 -8.69 6.46
CA LYS A 186 -7.46 -8.81 7.87
C LYS A 186 -8.43 -7.95 8.65
N VAL A 187 -9.06 -8.54 9.67
CA VAL A 187 -9.95 -7.83 10.58
C VAL A 187 -9.46 -8.00 12.01
N SER A 188 -9.33 -6.89 12.73
CA SER A 188 -9.07 -6.91 14.16
C SER A 188 -10.34 -7.34 14.88
N THR A 189 -10.20 -8.23 15.86
CA THR A 189 -11.30 -8.70 16.71
C THR A 189 -10.95 -8.52 18.18
N CYS A 190 -11.93 -8.15 19.00
CA CYS A 190 -11.74 -7.98 20.44
C CYS A 190 -11.45 -9.34 21.10
N THR A 191 -10.38 -9.48 21.88
CA THR A 191 -10.09 -10.74 22.60
C THR A 191 -11.08 -11.02 23.72
N TYR A 192 -11.67 -9.98 24.33
CA TYR A 192 -12.66 -10.14 25.40
C TYR A 192 -13.99 -10.74 24.95
N CYS A 193 -14.41 -10.54 23.70
CA CYS A 193 -15.74 -10.98 23.23
C CYS A 193 -15.79 -11.49 21.80
N GLY A 194 -14.69 -11.47 21.07
CA GLY A 194 -14.57 -11.95 19.70
C GLY A 194 -15.23 -11.09 18.62
N SER A 195 -15.78 -9.91 18.97
CA SER A 195 -16.44 -9.05 17.97
C SER A 195 -15.44 -8.37 17.04
N THR A 196 -15.79 -8.26 15.76
CA THR A 196 -15.02 -7.47 14.78
C THR A 196 -14.97 -6.00 15.19
N LEU A 197 -13.77 -5.43 15.16
CA LEU A 197 -13.50 -4.06 15.51
C LEU A 197 -13.48 -3.17 14.27
N LEU A 198 -13.86 -1.91 14.47
CA LEU A 198 -13.59 -0.87 13.48
C LEU A 198 -12.07 -0.62 13.43
N PRO A 199 -11.54 -0.18 12.28
CA PRO A 199 -10.15 0.27 12.20
C PRO A 199 -9.87 1.31 13.30
N HIS A 200 -8.77 1.15 14.03
CA HIS A 200 -8.34 2.05 15.12
C HIS A 200 -9.35 2.18 16.28
N ALA A 201 -10.19 1.17 16.53
CA ALA A 201 -11.11 1.19 17.66
C ALA A 201 -10.35 1.16 18.99
N THR A 202 -10.56 2.18 19.83
CA THR A 202 -10.07 2.24 21.23
C THR A 202 -11.07 1.65 22.23
N LEU A 203 -12.26 1.28 21.75
CA LEU A 203 -13.33 0.68 22.53
C LEU A 203 -14.05 -0.38 21.69
N CYS A 204 -14.25 -1.56 22.25
CA CYS A 204 -15.11 -2.56 21.67
C CYS A 204 -16.58 -2.15 21.86
N THR A 205 -17.29 -1.85 20.78
CA THR A 205 -18.71 -1.45 20.85
C THR A 205 -19.63 -2.57 21.31
N ALA A 206 -19.22 -3.83 21.17
CA ALA A 206 -20.03 -4.99 21.55
C ALA A 206 -19.97 -5.28 23.06
N CYS A 207 -18.78 -5.34 23.65
CA CYS A 207 -18.62 -5.65 25.08
C CYS A 207 -18.27 -4.44 25.94
N LYS A 208 -18.11 -3.26 25.33
CA LYS A 208 -17.67 -2.02 25.98
C LYS A 208 -16.28 -2.11 26.64
N ALA A 209 -15.50 -3.14 26.32
CA ALA A 209 -14.11 -3.23 26.79
C ALA A 209 -13.28 -2.14 26.12
N ALA A 210 -12.48 -1.45 26.93
CA ALA A 210 -11.44 -0.56 26.42
C ALA A 210 -10.36 -1.43 25.76
N LEU A 211 -9.92 -1.03 24.58
CA LEU A 211 -8.87 -1.69 23.82
C LEU A 211 -7.63 -0.82 23.98
N ARG A 212 -6.82 -1.13 24.98
CA ARG A 212 -5.69 -0.34 25.48
C ARG A 212 -4.35 -0.97 25.16
N THR A 213 -4.32 -2.26 24.85
CA THR A 213 -3.09 -2.98 24.51
C THR A 213 -3.29 -3.85 23.27
N PRO A 214 -2.21 -4.21 22.55
CA PRO A 214 -2.29 -5.13 21.42
C PRO A 214 -2.95 -6.48 21.76
N GLU A 215 -2.79 -6.97 23.00
CA GLU A 215 -3.41 -8.21 23.49
C GLU A 215 -4.94 -8.12 23.61
N ASP A 216 -5.51 -6.91 23.61
CA ASP A 216 -6.95 -6.67 23.61
C ASP A 216 -7.59 -6.97 22.23
N THR A 217 -6.75 -7.18 21.22
CA THR A 217 -7.18 -7.46 19.85
C THR A 217 -6.44 -8.66 19.24
N THR A 218 -7.10 -9.37 18.33
CA THR A 218 -6.49 -10.40 17.50
C THR A 218 -6.80 -10.12 16.04
N GLU A 219 -5.80 -10.22 15.17
CA GLU A 219 -6.02 -10.20 13.73
C GLU A 219 -6.56 -11.55 13.27
N LYS A 220 -7.69 -11.53 12.56
CA LYS A 220 -8.24 -12.71 11.89
C LYS A 220 -8.36 -12.43 10.41
N ALA A 221 -7.93 -13.38 9.59
CA ALA A 221 -8.22 -13.32 8.16
C ALA A 221 -9.67 -13.72 7.90
N ARG A 222 -10.34 -12.98 7.03
CA ARG A 222 -11.72 -13.25 6.63
C ARG A 222 -11.89 -12.86 5.17
N PHE A 223 -12.64 -13.64 4.40
CA PHE A 223 -13.05 -13.20 3.06
C PHE A 223 -14.28 -12.29 3.16
N SER A 224 -14.26 -11.17 2.43
CA SER A 224 -15.47 -10.40 2.17
C SER A 224 -16.47 -11.21 1.35
N LYS A 225 -17.71 -10.71 1.27
CA LYS A 225 -18.75 -11.33 0.44
C LYS A 225 -18.71 -10.75 -0.96
N ARG A 226 -18.75 -11.63 -1.96
CA ARG A 226 -18.87 -11.24 -3.37
C ARG A 226 -20.25 -10.65 -3.64
N ASN A 227 -20.28 -9.59 -4.43
CA ASN A 227 -21.46 -8.92 -4.97
C ASN A 227 -21.17 -8.46 -6.41
N LYS A 228 -22.14 -7.84 -7.08
CA LYS A 228 -21.97 -7.37 -8.47
C LYS A 228 -20.80 -6.39 -8.66
N HIS A 229 -20.42 -5.65 -7.63
CA HIS A 229 -19.30 -4.69 -7.64
C HIS A 229 -17.93 -5.29 -7.30
N THR A 230 -17.86 -6.62 -7.11
CA THR A 230 -16.61 -7.27 -6.70
C THR A 230 -15.68 -7.41 -7.89
N VAL A 231 -14.58 -6.65 -7.85
CA VAL A 231 -13.50 -6.69 -8.86
C VAL A 231 -12.43 -7.73 -8.57
N ALA A 232 -12.41 -8.31 -7.36
CA ALA A 232 -11.40 -9.26 -6.94
C ALA A 232 -11.56 -10.62 -7.64
N SER A 233 -10.42 -11.27 -7.93
CA SER A 233 -10.33 -12.69 -8.30
C SER A 233 -11.01 -13.59 -7.26
N PHE A 234 -11.40 -14.81 -7.63
CA PHE A 234 -11.86 -15.79 -6.64
C PHE A 234 -10.72 -16.14 -5.67
N PRO A 235 -11.03 -16.58 -4.43
CA PRO A 235 -10.01 -16.95 -3.47
C PRO A 235 -8.97 -17.88 -4.09
N THR A 236 -7.71 -17.66 -3.77
CA THR A 236 -6.65 -18.60 -4.15
C THR A 236 -7.01 -20.02 -3.72
N LEU A 237 -6.82 -20.99 -4.61
CA LEU A 237 -6.83 -22.41 -4.27
C LEU A 237 -5.51 -22.80 -3.57
N ASN A 238 -5.63 -23.34 -2.36
CA ASN A 238 -4.56 -23.98 -1.63
C ASN A 238 -5.02 -25.40 -1.23
N PRO A 239 -4.52 -26.45 -1.90
CA PRO A 239 -4.94 -27.84 -1.65
C PRO A 239 -4.81 -28.28 -0.19
N ARG A 240 -3.79 -27.80 0.54
CA ARG A 240 -3.57 -28.13 1.95
C ARG A 240 -4.63 -27.48 2.84
N ALA A 241 -4.84 -26.17 2.71
CA ALA A 241 -5.86 -25.46 3.48
C ALA A 241 -7.27 -26.02 3.18
N LEU A 242 -7.53 -26.39 1.91
CA LEU A 242 -8.77 -27.04 1.50
C LEU A 242 -8.93 -28.44 2.12
N ALA A 243 -7.87 -29.27 2.11
CA ALA A 243 -7.89 -30.59 2.73
C ALA A 243 -8.16 -30.50 4.23
N MET A 244 -7.53 -29.55 4.94
CA MET A 244 -7.79 -29.30 6.36
C MET A 244 -9.23 -28.82 6.60
N THR A 245 -9.73 -27.90 5.76
CA THR A 245 -11.11 -27.39 5.84
C THR A 245 -12.15 -28.50 5.64
N ILE A 246 -12.00 -29.30 4.59
CA ILE A 246 -12.90 -30.42 4.30
C ILE A 246 -12.76 -31.51 5.36
N GLY A 247 -11.54 -31.83 5.79
CA GLY A 247 -11.26 -32.83 6.82
C GLY A 247 -11.96 -32.51 8.14
N ALA A 248 -11.80 -31.30 8.66
CA ALA A 248 -12.43 -30.87 9.91
C ALA A 248 -13.96 -30.97 9.85
N ILE A 249 -14.57 -30.54 8.74
CA ILE A 249 -16.02 -30.59 8.57
C ILE A 249 -16.52 -32.01 8.36
N ARG A 250 -15.78 -32.86 7.66
CA ARG A 250 -16.12 -34.28 7.52
C ARG A 250 -16.15 -34.96 8.88
N SER A 251 -15.11 -34.79 9.70
CA SER A 251 -15.08 -35.32 11.06
C SER A 251 -16.29 -34.84 11.87
N LYS A 252 -16.65 -33.55 11.76
CA LYS A 252 -17.84 -33.00 12.41
C LYS A 252 -19.15 -33.63 11.93
N VAL A 253 -19.31 -33.80 10.62
CA VAL A 253 -20.48 -34.42 10.00
C VAL A 253 -20.60 -35.86 10.47
N ASP A 254 -19.51 -36.60 10.56
CA ASP A 254 -19.48 -37.99 11.04
C ASP A 254 -19.84 -38.08 12.54
N GLU A 255 -19.29 -37.23 13.39
CA GLU A 255 -19.62 -37.22 14.83
C GLU A 255 -21.07 -36.81 15.09
N LYS A 256 -21.62 -35.83 14.35
CA LYS A 256 -23.03 -35.43 14.52
C LYS A 256 -24.04 -36.56 14.29
N GLN A 257 -23.63 -37.61 13.57
CA GLN A 257 -24.48 -38.75 13.25
C GLN A 257 -24.47 -39.83 14.33
N LYS A 258 -23.50 -39.79 15.26
CA LYS A 258 -23.51 -40.64 16.45
C LYS A 258 -24.51 -40.09 17.48
N PRO A 259 -25.16 -40.95 18.29
CA PRO A 259 -25.92 -40.52 19.46
C PRO A 259 -25.07 -39.61 20.35
N LYS A 260 -25.65 -38.59 20.98
CA LYS A 260 -24.89 -37.57 21.74
C LYS A 260 -23.90 -38.16 22.76
N LYS A 261 -24.24 -39.32 23.35
CA LYS A 261 -23.44 -40.07 24.33
C LYS A 261 -22.20 -40.78 23.74
N ASP A 262 -22.19 -41.01 22.43
CA ASP A 262 -21.16 -41.79 21.72
C ASP A 262 -20.31 -40.88 20.80
N ARG A 263 -20.43 -39.54 20.95
CA ARG A 263 -19.67 -38.57 20.15
C ARG A 263 -18.31 -38.33 20.77
N ASP A 264 -17.28 -38.44 19.95
CA ASP A 264 -15.91 -38.10 20.34
C ASP A 264 -15.63 -36.61 20.13
N SER A 265 -14.66 -36.07 20.89
CA SER A 265 -14.16 -34.73 20.62
C SER A 265 -13.38 -34.73 19.31
N ILE A 266 -13.68 -33.77 18.43
CA ILE A 266 -12.92 -33.58 17.21
C ILE A 266 -11.55 -33.02 17.58
N GLU A 267 -10.49 -33.70 17.14
CA GLU A 267 -9.11 -33.27 17.32
C GLU A 267 -8.88 -31.87 16.74
N ASN A 268 -8.18 -31.03 17.50
CA ASN A 268 -7.78 -29.72 17.04
C ASN A 268 -6.60 -29.84 16.08
N ILE A 269 -6.86 -29.51 14.81
CA ILE A 269 -5.85 -29.56 13.74
C ILE A 269 -5.30 -28.17 13.39
N SER A 270 -5.69 -27.13 14.13
CA SER A 270 -5.16 -25.78 13.97
C SER A 270 -3.88 -25.60 14.78
N SER A 271 -2.89 -24.91 14.19
CA SER A 271 -1.65 -24.58 14.92
C SER A 271 -1.75 -23.30 15.74
N ASN A 272 -2.77 -22.47 15.50
CA ASN A 272 -2.86 -21.11 16.02
C ASN A 272 -4.10 -20.88 16.91
N LEU A 273 -4.96 -21.88 17.09
CA LEU A 273 -6.16 -21.79 17.92
C LEU A 273 -6.07 -22.78 19.09
N SER A 274 -6.53 -22.34 20.26
CA SER A 274 -6.84 -23.25 21.36
C SER A 274 -7.98 -24.21 20.99
N ASP A 275 -8.13 -25.31 21.73
CA ASP A 275 -9.18 -26.30 21.48
C ASP A 275 -10.59 -25.69 21.49
N ASP A 276 -10.85 -24.75 22.38
CA ASP A 276 -12.17 -24.11 22.49
C ASP A 276 -12.41 -23.12 21.36
N GLU A 277 -11.40 -22.37 20.94
CA GLU A 277 -11.47 -21.51 19.77
C GLU A 277 -11.66 -22.32 18.48
N PHE A 278 -10.95 -23.43 18.33
CA PHE A 278 -11.10 -24.33 17.20
C PHE A 278 -12.50 -24.95 17.16
N LYS A 279 -13.01 -25.45 18.30
CA LYS A 279 -14.39 -25.98 18.42
C LYS A 279 -15.41 -24.91 18.06
N SER A 280 -15.21 -23.67 18.53
CA SER A 280 -16.06 -22.52 18.23
C SER A 280 -16.05 -22.21 16.72
N LEU A 281 -14.87 -22.11 16.10
CA LEU A 281 -14.73 -21.91 14.67
C LEU A 281 -15.40 -23.04 13.87
N LEU A 282 -15.12 -24.30 14.22
CA LEU A 282 -15.71 -25.47 13.58
C LEU A 282 -17.23 -25.55 13.79
N SER A 283 -17.79 -24.96 14.85
CA SER A 283 -19.24 -24.87 15.09
C SER A 283 -19.96 -23.96 14.09
N THR A 284 -19.25 -22.98 13.53
CA THR A 284 -19.82 -22.08 12.52
C THR A 284 -20.19 -22.82 11.24
N GLU A 285 -19.46 -23.90 10.93
CA GLU A 285 -19.60 -24.65 9.68
C GLU A 285 -19.60 -23.72 8.46
N ASP A 286 -18.79 -22.67 8.55
CA ASP A 286 -18.57 -21.65 7.53
C ASP A 286 -17.25 -21.94 6.82
N PHE A 287 -17.34 -22.39 5.57
CA PHE A 287 -16.18 -22.70 4.74
C PHE A 287 -15.21 -21.52 4.68
N SER A 288 -15.72 -20.28 4.52
CA SER A 288 -14.87 -19.11 4.35
C SER A 288 -14.00 -18.84 5.57
N ARG A 289 -14.57 -19.02 6.77
CA ARG A 289 -13.84 -18.82 8.04
C ARG A 289 -12.81 -19.93 8.27
N LEU A 290 -13.20 -21.18 8.07
CA LEU A 290 -12.28 -22.32 8.22
C LEU A 290 -11.13 -22.26 7.22
N TYR A 291 -11.44 -21.98 5.96
CA TYR A 291 -10.46 -21.87 4.90
C TYR A 291 -9.50 -20.69 5.14
N ALA A 292 -10.01 -19.53 5.55
CA ALA A 292 -9.17 -18.38 5.90
C ALA A 292 -8.21 -18.70 7.06
N GLN A 293 -8.69 -19.39 8.10
CA GLN A 293 -7.86 -19.79 9.24
C GLN A 293 -6.72 -20.71 8.80
N PHE A 294 -7.00 -21.79 8.08
CA PHE A 294 -5.95 -22.70 7.63
C PHE A 294 -5.02 -22.09 6.58
N LEU A 295 -5.50 -21.10 5.83
CA LEU A 295 -4.66 -20.37 4.87
C LEU A 295 -3.61 -19.49 5.56
N VAL A 296 -3.94 -18.87 6.71
CA VAL A 296 -2.96 -18.05 7.47
C VAL A 296 -2.02 -18.87 8.35
N GLU A 297 -2.41 -20.09 8.69
CA GLU A 297 -1.58 -21.05 9.45
C GLU A 297 -0.51 -21.75 8.61
N MET A 298 -0.43 -21.41 7.32
CA MET A 298 0.58 -21.99 6.44
C MET A 298 1.99 -21.76 7.05
N PRO A 299 2.80 -22.82 7.27
CA PRO A 299 4.05 -22.77 8.05
C PRO A 299 5.10 -21.74 7.60
N VAL A 300 4.91 -21.26 6.37
CA VAL A 300 5.66 -20.25 5.63
C VAL A 300 5.78 -18.90 6.37
N TYR A 301 4.88 -18.61 7.33
CA TYR A 301 4.83 -17.34 8.07
C TYR A 301 4.96 -17.49 9.59
N THR A 302 5.40 -18.65 10.08
CA THR A 302 5.76 -18.80 11.50
C THR A 302 6.94 -17.89 11.84
N ILE A 303 7.08 -17.46 13.09
CA ILE A 303 8.25 -16.69 13.53
C ILE A 303 9.54 -17.44 13.20
N GLU A 304 9.54 -18.77 13.36
CA GLU A 304 10.64 -19.66 13.02
C GLU A 304 10.91 -19.69 11.50
N GLY A 305 9.86 -19.77 10.69
CA GLY A 305 9.98 -19.70 9.22
C GLY A 305 10.45 -18.34 8.72
N LEU A 306 10.06 -17.24 9.39
CA LEU A 306 10.52 -15.91 9.03
C LEU A 306 11.99 -15.67 9.39
N LYS A 307 12.47 -16.26 10.49
CA LYS A 307 13.89 -16.25 10.89
C LYS A 307 14.79 -17.03 9.94
N GLU A 308 14.26 -17.99 9.19
CA GLU A 308 14.97 -18.62 8.07
C GLU A 308 14.95 -17.68 6.87
N THR A 309 16.06 -16.97 6.67
CA THR A 309 16.22 -15.98 5.61
C THR A 309 17.01 -16.50 4.41
N ARG A 310 17.55 -17.73 4.48
CA ARG A 310 18.27 -18.34 3.33
C ARG A 310 17.29 -18.66 2.20
N GLY A 311 17.80 -18.60 0.98
CA GLY A 311 16.96 -18.61 -0.21
C GLY A 311 17.71 -18.14 -1.45
N ALA A 312 16.96 -17.90 -2.52
CA ALA A 312 17.52 -17.47 -3.80
C ALA A 312 16.64 -16.42 -4.48
N TRP A 313 17.30 -15.53 -5.24
CA TRP A 313 16.63 -14.63 -6.16
C TRP A 313 16.32 -15.35 -7.48
N THR A 314 15.09 -15.23 -7.94
CA THR A 314 14.70 -15.60 -9.30
C THR A 314 14.31 -14.33 -10.06
N MET A 315 14.89 -14.14 -11.23
CA MET A 315 14.57 -13.06 -12.15
C MET A 315 13.63 -13.58 -13.25
N TYR A 316 12.52 -12.90 -13.46
CA TYR A 316 11.59 -13.11 -14.56
C TYR A 316 11.81 -11.99 -15.58
N PRO A 317 12.35 -12.31 -16.78
CA PRO A 317 12.79 -11.27 -17.70
C PRO A 317 11.62 -10.53 -18.33
N LYS A 318 11.89 -9.30 -18.79
CA LYS A 318 10.95 -8.51 -19.59
C LYS A 318 10.39 -9.36 -20.75
N GLY A 319 9.05 -9.40 -20.86
CA GLY A 319 8.33 -10.18 -21.87
C GLY A 319 8.24 -11.69 -21.60
N ALA A 320 8.67 -12.18 -20.43
CA ALA A 320 8.51 -13.58 -20.05
C ALA A 320 7.03 -13.99 -19.96
N ASP A 321 6.78 -15.30 -20.05
CA ASP A 321 5.47 -15.89 -19.79
C ASP A 321 5.00 -15.56 -18.36
N PRO A 322 3.92 -14.77 -18.19
CA PRO A 322 3.44 -14.36 -16.88
C PRO A 322 2.99 -15.55 -16.01
N ALA A 323 2.61 -16.68 -16.62
CA ALA A 323 2.17 -17.86 -15.89
C ALA A 323 3.24 -18.38 -14.91
N LYS A 324 4.53 -18.33 -15.29
CA LYS A 324 5.63 -18.79 -14.42
C LYS A 324 5.71 -17.97 -13.13
N LEU A 325 5.67 -16.64 -13.26
CA LEU A 325 5.68 -15.73 -12.12
C LEU A 325 4.42 -15.93 -11.27
N VAL A 326 3.24 -15.93 -11.88
CA VAL A 326 1.96 -16.06 -11.19
C VAL A 326 1.87 -17.38 -10.41
N ASN A 327 2.23 -18.51 -11.03
CA ASN A 327 2.21 -19.84 -10.40
C ASN A 327 3.14 -19.93 -9.19
N SER A 328 4.24 -19.17 -9.18
CA SER A 328 5.18 -19.11 -8.06
C SER A 328 4.66 -18.30 -6.86
N LEU A 329 3.74 -17.36 -7.10
CA LEU A 329 3.23 -16.42 -6.10
C LEU A 329 1.86 -16.84 -5.57
N GLU A 330 1.01 -17.37 -6.43
CA GLU A 330 -0.42 -17.51 -6.17
C GLU A 330 -0.74 -18.43 -4.98
N LYS A 331 0.11 -19.42 -4.70
CA LYS A 331 -0.10 -20.39 -3.60
C LYS A 331 0.00 -19.77 -2.21
N TYR A 332 0.46 -18.52 -2.16
CA TYR A 332 0.73 -17.76 -0.96
C TYR A 332 -0.27 -16.61 -0.83
N PRO A 333 -0.77 -16.31 0.39
CA PRO A 333 -1.73 -15.23 0.65
C PRO A 333 -1.04 -13.85 0.62
N LEU A 334 -0.40 -13.52 -0.49
CA LEU A 334 0.37 -12.30 -0.65
C LEU A 334 -0.54 -11.09 -0.85
N GLY A 335 -0.15 -9.96 -0.28
CA GLY A 335 -0.77 -8.67 -0.59
C GLY A 335 -0.42 -8.14 -2.00
N TRP A 336 0.36 -8.88 -2.79
CA TRP A 336 0.92 -8.44 -4.07
C TRP A 336 -0.08 -8.62 -5.20
N CYS A 337 -0.41 -7.52 -5.89
CA CYS A 337 -1.26 -7.56 -7.07
C CYS A 337 -0.64 -8.36 -8.23
N THR A 338 0.68 -8.58 -8.22
CA THR A 338 1.41 -9.40 -9.20
C THR A 338 0.98 -10.87 -9.19
N ALA A 339 0.30 -11.34 -8.14
CA ALA A 339 -0.31 -12.67 -8.15
C ALA A 339 -1.47 -12.80 -9.17
N ASP A 340 -1.99 -11.69 -9.71
CA ASP A 340 -2.96 -11.70 -10.81
C ASP A 340 -2.24 -11.71 -12.18
N PHE A 341 -2.73 -12.53 -13.12
CA PHE A 341 -2.08 -12.76 -14.41
C PHE A 341 -1.91 -11.50 -15.27
N GLU A 342 -2.97 -10.72 -15.45
CA GLU A 342 -2.90 -9.50 -16.27
C GLU A 342 -1.99 -8.43 -15.63
N THR A 343 -1.91 -8.40 -14.30
CA THR A 343 -0.98 -7.51 -13.59
C THR A 343 0.46 -7.96 -13.82
N ALA A 344 0.75 -9.25 -13.66
CA ALA A 344 2.08 -9.81 -13.93
C ALA A 344 2.50 -9.55 -15.39
N LYS A 345 1.59 -9.78 -16.35
CA LYS A 345 1.82 -9.50 -17.76
C LYS A 345 2.23 -8.05 -17.99
N LYS A 346 1.44 -7.10 -17.52
CA LYS A 346 1.73 -5.67 -17.67
C LYS A 346 3.05 -5.25 -17.01
N GLN A 347 3.40 -5.86 -15.87
CA GLN A 347 4.67 -5.58 -15.20
C GLN A 347 5.86 -6.14 -15.98
N LEU A 348 5.76 -7.37 -16.49
CA LEU A 348 6.78 -7.99 -17.34
C LEU A 348 6.91 -7.31 -18.71
N GLU A 349 5.87 -6.66 -19.23
CA GLU A 349 5.98 -5.79 -20.41
C GLU A 349 6.82 -4.53 -20.13
N GLY A 350 6.84 -4.06 -18.88
CA GLY A 350 7.57 -2.85 -18.47
C GLY A 350 9.06 -3.09 -18.15
N GLY A 351 9.40 -4.27 -17.62
CA GLY A 351 10.77 -4.61 -17.22
C GLY A 351 10.86 -5.97 -16.53
N ASP A 352 12.06 -6.29 -16.08
CA ASP A 352 12.32 -7.50 -15.30
C ASP A 352 11.58 -7.48 -13.95
N PHE A 353 11.27 -8.66 -13.43
CA PHE A 353 10.66 -8.82 -12.12
C PHE A 353 11.49 -9.79 -11.29
N HIS A 354 12.01 -9.33 -10.15
CA HIS A 354 12.81 -10.16 -9.26
C HIS A 354 11.98 -10.58 -8.06
N VAL A 355 12.02 -11.86 -7.71
CA VAL A 355 11.41 -12.38 -6.48
C VAL A 355 12.46 -13.13 -5.69
N TYR A 356 12.56 -12.83 -4.40
CA TYR A 356 13.36 -13.64 -3.48
C TYR A 356 12.48 -14.72 -2.87
N TYR A 357 12.94 -15.97 -2.95
CA TYR A 357 12.29 -17.10 -2.34
C TYR A 357 13.15 -17.66 -1.20
N SER A 358 12.62 -17.67 0.03
CA SER A 358 13.26 -18.38 1.13
C SER A 358 13.05 -19.89 1.03
N ILE A 359 13.91 -20.65 1.70
CA ILE A 359 13.84 -22.11 1.73
C ILE A 359 12.66 -22.61 2.57
N ASN A 360 11.98 -23.65 2.08
CA ASN A 360 11.00 -24.41 2.85
C ASN A 360 11.70 -25.44 3.78
N LYS A 361 10.92 -26.25 4.49
CA LYS A 361 11.45 -27.30 5.38
C LYS A 361 12.25 -28.38 4.65
N ASP A 362 11.99 -28.56 3.36
CA ASP A 362 12.68 -29.51 2.48
C ASP A 362 13.96 -28.90 1.85
N GLY A 363 14.29 -27.64 2.19
CA GLY A 363 15.47 -26.92 1.70
C GLY A 363 15.29 -26.23 0.34
N GLU A 364 14.08 -26.22 -0.22
CA GLU A 364 13.80 -25.66 -1.53
C GLU A 364 13.41 -24.19 -1.44
N ALA A 365 14.05 -23.32 -2.23
CA ALA A 365 13.76 -21.89 -2.30
C ALA A 365 12.45 -21.60 -3.07
N VAL A 366 11.31 -21.77 -2.40
CA VAL A 366 9.97 -21.63 -3.02
C VAL A 366 9.05 -20.64 -2.30
N ILE A 367 9.45 -20.10 -1.15
CA ILE A 367 8.61 -19.22 -0.32
C ILE A 367 8.87 -17.74 -0.68
N PRO A 368 7.95 -17.02 -1.36
CA PRO A 368 8.19 -15.63 -1.73
C PRO A 368 8.24 -14.72 -0.50
N ARG A 369 9.29 -13.89 -0.40
CA ARG A 369 9.56 -12.96 0.71
C ARG A 369 9.74 -11.50 0.28
N LEU A 370 10.39 -11.30 -0.86
CA LEU A 370 10.66 -9.96 -1.43
C LEU A 370 10.33 -9.94 -2.92
N ALA A 371 9.92 -8.78 -3.41
CA ALA A 371 9.79 -8.53 -4.84
C ALA A 371 10.37 -7.16 -5.23
N ILE A 372 11.09 -7.11 -6.35
CA ILE A 372 11.57 -5.88 -6.98
C ILE A 372 11.03 -5.84 -8.40
N ARG A 373 10.23 -4.83 -8.71
CA ARG A 373 9.74 -4.57 -10.07
C ARG A 373 10.66 -3.59 -10.76
N MET A 374 11.16 -3.97 -11.92
CA MET A 374 11.90 -3.07 -12.80
C MET A 374 10.96 -2.45 -13.85
N LYS A 375 11.29 -1.25 -14.29
CA LYS A 375 10.68 -0.62 -15.45
C LYS A 375 11.74 0.22 -16.16
N ASP A 376 11.91 0.00 -17.46
CA ASP A 376 12.87 0.75 -18.29
C ASP A 376 14.30 0.80 -17.68
N GLY A 377 14.73 -0.32 -17.08
CA GLY A 377 16.06 -0.47 -16.47
C GLY A 377 16.21 0.10 -15.06
N ARG A 378 15.16 0.67 -14.46
CA ARG A 378 15.19 1.24 -13.11
C ARG A 378 14.23 0.53 -12.16
N ILE A 379 14.46 0.67 -10.86
CA ILE A 379 13.53 0.16 -9.84
C ILE A 379 12.26 1.01 -9.89
N ALA A 380 11.14 0.39 -10.25
CA ALA A 380 9.91 1.12 -10.56
C ALA A 380 9.17 1.64 -9.32
N GLU A 381 9.42 1.03 -8.16
CA GLU A 381 8.79 1.35 -6.88
C GLU A 381 9.62 0.75 -5.73
N PRO A 382 9.43 1.18 -4.46
CA PRO A 382 10.08 0.53 -3.33
C PRO A 382 9.89 -0.99 -3.35
N PRO A 383 10.96 -1.78 -3.11
CA PRO A 383 10.87 -3.23 -2.96
C PRO A 383 9.75 -3.64 -2.01
N ARG A 384 8.98 -4.66 -2.40
CA ARG A 384 7.81 -5.13 -1.65
C ARG A 384 8.22 -6.28 -0.73
N GLY A 385 7.70 -6.27 0.49
CA GLY A 385 7.75 -7.41 1.39
C GLY A 385 6.37 -8.03 1.64
N ILE A 386 6.33 -8.95 2.58
CA ILE A 386 5.14 -9.76 2.91
C ILE A 386 4.40 -9.29 4.17
N ALA A 387 4.92 -8.28 4.87
CA ALA A 387 4.29 -7.71 6.06
C ALA A 387 3.09 -6.81 5.68
N PRO A 388 2.28 -6.34 6.66
CA PRO A 388 1.17 -5.43 6.40
C PRO A 388 1.59 -4.24 5.51
N ASN A 389 0.68 -3.80 4.64
CA ASN A 389 0.93 -2.74 3.65
C ASN A 389 2.10 -3.01 2.68
N GLN A 390 2.47 -4.29 2.49
CA GLN A 390 3.61 -4.75 1.70
C GLN A 390 4.97 -4.29 2.23
N ASN A 391 5.07 -4.04 3.55
CA ASN A 391 6.34 -3.74 4.18
C ASN A 391 7.22 -4.99 4.27
N LEU A 392 8.50 -4.80 4.58
CA LEU A 392 9.42 -5.91 4.83
C LEU A 392 8.99 -6.65 6.10
N ASP A 393 9.16 -7.97 6.12
CA ASP A 393 9.10 -8.68 7.39
C ASP A 393 10.31 -8.30 8.27
N PRO A 394 10.23 -8.46 9.60
CA PRO A 394 11.26 -7.98 10.51
C PRO A 394 12.63 -8.65 10.37
N TYR A 395 12.75 -9.76 9.65
CA TYR A 395 13.96 -10.59 9.67
C TYR A 395 14.72 -10.55 8.34
N ILE A 396 14.02 -10.44 7.22
CA ILE A 396 14.60 -10.68 5.89
C ILE A 396 15.75 -9.73 5.53
N ASN A 397 15.75 -8.52 6.11
CA ASN A 397 16.78 -7.51 5.83
C ASN A 397 17.63 -7.11 7.04
N LEU A 398 17.58 -7.86 8.14
CA LEU A 398 18.51 -7.64 9.26
C LEU A 398 19.92 -8.12 8.88
N GLU A 399 20.92 -7.46 9.44
CA GLU A 399 22.30 -7.94 9.36
C GLU A 399 22.49 -9.09 10.34
N LYS A 400 23.17 -10.14 9.89
CA LYS A 400 23.41 -11.32 10.71
C LYS A 400 24.81 -11.83 10.46
N ASP A 401 25.54 -12.07 11.53
CA ASP A 401 26.91 -12.62 11.49
C ASP A 401 27.88 -11.81 10.60
N GLY A 402 27.71 -10.47 10.58
CA GLY A 402 28.51 -9.56 9.76
C GLY A 402 28.11 -9.51 8.27
N GLU A 403 27.08 -10.26 7.88
CA GLU A 403 26.53 -10.21 6.53
C GLU A 403 25.35 -9.26 6.40
N LYS A 404 25.31 -8.52 5.29
CA LYS A 404 24.19 -7.65 4.93
C LYS A 404 22.90 -8.46 4.75
N GLY A 405 21.77 -7.81 5.04
CA GLY A 405 20.44 -8.35 4.79
C GLY A 405 20.20 -8.70 3.32
N VAL A 406 19.20 -9.56 3.06
CA VAL A 406 18.94 -10.11 1.71
C VAL A 406 18.63 -9.00 0.70
N LEU A 407 17.84 -7.99 1.09
CA LEU A 407 17.49 -6.90 0.20
C LEU A 407 18.68 -5.96 -0.03
N ASP A 408 19.42 -5.62 1.02
CA ASP A 408 20.60 -4.73 0.88
C ASP A 408 21.64 -5.32 -0.06
N LYS A 409 21.95 -6.62 0.07
CA LYS A 409 22.83 -7.33 -0.87
C LYS A 409 22.33 -7.21 -2.30
N LYS A 410 21.01 -7.36 -2.52
CA LYS A 410 20.43 -7.27 -3.85
C LYS A 410 20.47 -5.85 -4.42
N LEU A 411 20.26 -4.84 -3.58
CA LEU A 411 20.22 -3.45 -4.00
C LEU A 411 21.56 -2.99 -4.57
N GLU A 412 22.69 -3.52 -4.08
CA GLU A 412 24.03 -3.21 -4.60
C GLU A 412 24.20 -3.52 -6.09
N GLU A 413 23.46 -4.50 -6.62
CA GLU A 413 23.48 -4.85 -8.04
C GLU A 413 22.90 -3.73 -8.94
N PHE A 414 22.15 -2.77 -8.37
CA PHE A 414 21.51 -1.68 -9.12
C PHE A 414 22.26 -0.33 -9.06
N GLY A 415 23.46 -0.31 -8.49
CA GLY A 415 24.32 0.90 -8.49
C GLY A 415 23.67 2.11 -7.82
N GLN A 416 23.66 3.27 -8.48
CA GLN A 416 23.14 4.52 -7.91
C GLN A 416 21.64 4.48 -7.56
N GLU A 417 20.85 3.63 -8.22
CA GLU A 417 19.42 3.46 -7.89
C GLU A 417 19.23 2.93 -6.45
N ALA A 418 20.23 2.21 -5.91
CA ALA A 418 20.23 1.73 -4.53
C ALA A 418 20.25 2.86 -3.50
N ASP A 419 20.83 4.02 -3.84
CA ASP A 419 20.99 5.15 -2.91
C ASP A 419 19.64 5.69 -2.44
N ALA A 420 18.61 5.61 -3.30
CA ALA A 420 17.25 6.01 -2.98
C ALA A 420 16.61 5.17 -1.84
N PHE A 421 17.12 3.96 -1.60
CA PHE A 421 16.57 3.00 -0.64
C PHE A 421 17.40 2.86 0.64
N LYS A 422 18.63 3.41 0.68
CA LYS A 422 19.53 3.34 1.85
C LYS A 422 18.85 3.82 3.14
N LYS A 423 18.16 4.97 3.08
CA LYS A 423 17.43 5.50 4.25
C LYS A 423 16.32 4.54 4.69
N ARG A 424 15.54 3.99 3.76
CA ARG A 424 14.44 3.06 4.08
C ARG A 424 14.96 1.80 4.76
N SER A 425 16.07 1.27 4.26
CA SER A 425 16.72 0.10 4.86
C SER A 425 17.20 0.41 6.28
N ALA A 426 17.95 1.49 6.47
CA ALA A 426 18.45 1.90 7.79
C ALA A 426 17.32 2.15 8.79
N ASP A 427 16.30 2.91 8.40
CA ASP A 427 15.14 3.20 9.24
C ASP A 427 14.40 1.92 9.66
N MET A 428 14.18 0.98 8.74
CA MET A 428 13.46 -0.25 9.05
C MET A 428 14.25 -1.21 9.94
N LYS A 429 15.58 -1.24 9.82
CA LYS A 429 16.45 -2.00 10.73
C LYS A 429 16.36 -1.42 12.15
N GLN A 430 16.56 -0.11 12.28
CA GLN A 430 16.50 0.56 13.58
C GLN A 430 15.11 0.42 14.23
N LEU A 431 14.03 0.56 13.45
CA LEU A 431 12.67 0.38 13.96
C LEU A 431 12.43 -1.04 14.48
N THR A 432 12.91 -2.06 13.76
CA THR A 432 12.82 -3.45 14.19
C THR A 432 13.60 -3.71 15.48
N GLU A 433 14.80 -3.15 15.63
CA GLU A 433 15.59 -3.30 16.86
C GLU A 433 14.93 -2.63 18.07
N ILE A 434 14.35 -1.45 17.89
CA ILE A 434 13.59 -0.74 18.93
C ILE A 434 12.33 -1.52 19.31
N GLU A 435 11.57 -2.00 18.32
CA GLU A 435 10.39 -2.85 18.55
C GLU A 435 10.74 -4.09 19.37
N GLN A 436 11.83 -4.79 19.01
CA GLN A 436 12.27 -5.98 19.74
C GLN A 436 12.64 -5.68 21.19
N ARG A 437 13.34 -4.57 21.46
CA ARG A 437 13.66 -4.14 22.84
C ARG A 437 12.42 -3.72 23.61
N ASN A 438 11.55 -2.93 22.99
CA ASN A 438 10.28 -2.49 23.58
C ASN A 438 9.39 -3.69 23.95
N SER A 439 9.29 -4.72 23.08
CA SER A 439 8.52 -5.94 23.35
C SER A 439 9.03 -6.77 24.53
N LYS A 440 10.30 -6.60 24.92
CA LYS A 440 10.90 -7.24 26.10
C LYS A 440 10.78 -6.40 27.37
N GLY A 441 10.18 -5.20 27.27
CA GLY A 441 10.09 -4.25 28.37
C GLY A 441 11.41 -3.54 28.71
N GLU A 442 12.36 -3.51 27.78
CA GLU A 442 13.60 -2.75 27.95
C GLU A 442 13.32 -1.24 27.84
N GLU A 443 14.01 -0.42 28.64
CA GLU A 443 13.90 1.04 28.54
C GLU A 443 14.54 1.54 27.23
N LEU A 444 13.81 2.39 26.51
CA LEU A 444 14.28 3.02 25.28
C LEU A 444 15.22 4.19 25.61
N THR A 445 16.34 4.28 24.89
CA THR A 445 17.29 5.38 25.08
C THR A 445 16.74 6.70 24.51
N THR A 446 17.39 7.81 24.84
CA THR A 446 17.03 9.11 24.24
C THR A 446 17.11 9.07 22.71
N GLU A 447 18.11 8.38 22.13
CA GLU A 447 18.25 8.21 20.68
C GLU A 447 17.11 7.38 20.08
N ASP A 448 16.67 6.32 20.77
CA ASP A 448 15.52 5.52 20.35
C ASP A 448 14.25 6.37 20.33
N LEU A 449 14.03 7.17 21.38
CA LEU A 449 12.88 8.06 21.48
C LEU A 449 12.92 9.14 20.41
N ARG A 450 14.09 9.76 20.16
CA ARG A 450 14.26 10.73 19.07
C ARG A 450 13.88 10.15 17.71
N PHE A 451 14.25 8.90 17.47
CA PHE A 451 13.92 8.17 16.25
C PHE A 451 12.41 7.90 16.15
N VAL A 452 11.81 7.27 17.17
CA VAL A 452 10.38 6.90 17.18
C VAL A 452 9.45 8.12 17.12
N TYR A 453 9.82 9.21 17.80
CA TYR A 453 9.07 10.47 17.72
C TYR A 453 9.39 11.29 16.45
N GLU A 454 10.26 10.80 15.57
CA GLU A 454 10.65 11.44 14.30
C GLU A 454 11.17 12.88 14.47
N ILE A 455 11.89 13.14 15.58
CA ILE A 455 12.38 14.46 15.95
C ILE A 455 13.43 14.97 14.96
N ASP A 456 14.27 14.07 14.49
CA ASP A 456 15.38 14.41 13.60
C ASP A 456 14.98 14.35 12.13
N ALA A 457 14.29 13.29 11.74
CA ALA A 457 13.79 13.06 10.39
C ALA A 457 12.62 12.07 10.40
N PRO A 458 11.72 12.12 9.39
CA PRO A 458 10.69 11.12 9.22
C PRO A 458 11.27 9.72 8.94
N ILE A 459 10.65 8.70 9.51
CA ILE A 459 10.90 7.27 9.25
C ILE A 459 10.27 6.90 7.90
N LYS A 460 11.05 6.29 7.01
CA LYS A 460 10.61 5.79 5.71
C LYS A 460 10.63 4.27 5.69
N GLY A 461 9.46 3.64 5.57
CA GLY A 461 9.35 2.18 5.38
C GLY A 461 9.33 1.76 3.92
N PHE A 462 9.15 0.46 3.64
CA PHE A 462 8.94 -0.04 2.27
C PHE A 462 7.46 -0.21 1.91
N GLY A 463 6.57 -0.21 2.91
CA GLY A 463 5.13 -0.29 2.71
C GLY A 463 4.51 0.99 2.14
N TYR A 464 3.27 0.87 1.66
CA TYR A 464 2.51 2.02 1.10
C TYR A 464 2.04 3.03 2.15
N GLN A 465 1.94 2.61 3.41
CA GLN A 465 1.49 3.43 4.53
C GLN A 465 2.62 3.57 5.55
N ARG A 466 2.44 4.50 6.50
CA ARG A 466 3.32 4.65 7.65
C ARG A 466 3.37 3.33 8.43
N ASP A 467 4.56 2.98 8.91
CA ASP A 467 4.77 1.73 9.65
C ASP A 467 4.00 1.78 10.97
N LEU A 468 3.14 0.79 11.21
CA LEU A 468 2.23 0.75 12.36
C LEU A 468 3.00 0.64 13.68
N ARG A 469 4.18 0.01 13.66
CA ARG A 469 5.03 -0.19 14.83
C ARG A 469 5.42 1.10 15.52
N ILE A 470 5.51 2.20 14.77
CA ILE A 470 5.83 3.52 15.33
C ILE A 470 4.78 3.93 16.36
N GLU A 471 3.49 3.73 16.06
CA GLU A 471 2.42 4.06 17.00
C GLU A 471 2.27 3.00 18.09
N GLU A 472 2.51 1.71 17.78
CA GLU A 472 2.51 0.63 18.78
C GLU A 472 3.59 0.85 19.86
N ILE A 473 4.79 1.31 19.48
CA ILE A 473 5.87 1.62 20.44
C ILE A 473 5.50 2.83 21.31
N LYS A 474 4.80 3.82 20.74
CA LYS A 474 4.35 5.02 21.48
C LYS A 474 3.15 4.74 22.39
N GLU A 475 2.40 3.69 22.11
CA GLU A 475 1.22 3.32 22.88
C GLU A 475 1.61 2.98 24.34
N GLY A 476 0.88 3.55 25.30
CA GLY A 476 1.16 3.38 26.74
C GLY A 476 2.29 4.26 27.30
N ARG A 477 2.98 5.05 26.48
CA ARG A 477 4.05 5.98 26.93
C ARG A 477 3.52 7.37 27.28
N ASP A 478 4.17 8.04 28.23
CA ASP A 478 3.92 9.46 28.51
C ASP A 478 4.74 10.33 27.54
N VAL A 479 4.06 10.82 26.50
CA VAL A 479 4.68 11.58 25.42
C VAL A 479 5.43 12.83 25.92
N LYS A 480 4.89 13.56 26.91
CA LYS A 480 5.57 14.78 27.38
C LYS A 480 6.80 14.46 28.20
N THR A 481 6.78 13.37 28.95
CA THR A 481 7.94 12.88 29.70
C THR A 481 9.06 12.44 28.75
N ASP A 482 8.72 11.67 27.71
CA ASP A 482 9.69 11.29 26.68
C ASP A 482 10.26 12.53 25.96
N LEU A 483 9.41 13.49 25.61
CA LEU A 483 9.86 14.75 24.98
C LEU A 483 10.73 15.61 25.91
N SER A 484 10.45 15.60 27.22
CA SER A 484 11.28 16.26 28.23
C SER A 484 12.67 15.64 28.26
N GLN A 485 12.77 14.31 28.25
CA GLN A 485 14.04 13.60 28.13
C GLN A 485 14.77 13.91 26.81
N ILE A 486 14.05 13.95 25.69
CA ILE A 486 14.61 14.24 24.36
C ILE A 486 15.18 15.65 24.25
N THR A 487 14.45 16.64 24.78
CA THR A 487 14.72 18.06 24.53
C THR A 487 15.46 18.74 25.68
N GLY A 488 15.41 18.17 26.88
CA GLY A 488 15.91 18.76 28.11
C GLY A 488 15.01 19.88 28.67
N PHE A 489 13.87 20.19 28.04
CA PHE A 489 12.93 21.16 28.58
C PHE A 489 12.01 20.52 29.62
N PRO A 490 11.65 21.25 30.69
CA PRO A 490 10.63 20.81 31.62
C PRO A 490 9.29 20.52 30.93
N VAL A 491 8.53 19.56 31.45
CA VAL A 491 7.25 19.09 30.89
C VAL A 491 6.25 20.24 30.69
N GLU A 492 6.23 21.23 31.58
CA GLU A 492 5.38 22.42 31.52
C GLU A 492 5.73 23.38 30.36
N GLN A 493 6.95 23.30 29.82
CA GLN A 493 7.39 24.08 28.67
C GLN A 493 7.23 23.30 27.35
N ILE A 494 6.62 22.12 27.40
CA ILE A 494 6.37 21.24 26.26
C ILE A 494 4.87 21.17 25.96
N SER A 495 4.55 21.37 24.69
CA SER A 495 3.19 21.24 24.18
C SER A 495 3.09 20.13 23.12
N ILE A 496 1.96 19.43 23.14
CA ILE A 496 1.60 18.42 22.12
C ILE A 496 0.29 18.76 21.40
N THR A 497 -0.38 19.85 21.82
CA THR A 497 -1.58 20.38 21.16
C THR A 497 -1.36 21.83 20.75
N GLN A 498 -2.15 22.29 19.77
CA GLN A 498 -2.12 23.67 19.33
C GLN A 498 -2.52 24.63 20.45
N GLU A 499 -3.54 24.28 21.25
CA GLU A 499 -4.03 25.12 22.33
C GLU A 499 -2.95 25.34 23.39
N GLU A 500 -2.18 24.32 23.73
CA GLU A 500 -1.06 24.44 24.66
C GLU A 500 0.05 25.32 24.08
N ALA A 501 0.41 25.09 22.82
CA ALA A 501 1.49 25.80 22.14
C ALA A 501 1.29 27.33 22.12
N LEU A 502 0.04 27.78 22.10
CA LEU A 502 -0.34 29.19 21.98
C LEU A 502 -0.64 29.89 23.33
N ARG A 503 -0.51 29.20 24.47
CA ARG A 503 -0.74 29.79 25.81
C ARG A 503 0.36 30.74 26.27
N GLY A 504 1.50 30.75 25.59
CA GLY A 504 2.71 31.45 26.01
C GLY A 504 3.54 30.62 27.02
N GLY A 505 4.84 30.88 27.07
CA GLY A 505 5.77 30.16 27.96
C GLY A 505 6.22 28.76 27.47
N ILE A 506 5.76 28.34 26.29
CA ILE A 506 6.16 27.07 25.67
C ILE A 506 7.49 27.24 24.94
N MET A 507 8.44 26.33 25.19
CA MET A 507 9.74 26.31 24.53
C MET A 507 9.75 25.35 23.35
N PHE A 508 9.11 24.19 23.49
CA PHE A 508 9.06 23.16 22.47
C PHE A 508 7.63 22.70 22.18
N HIS A 509 7.31 22.56 20.90
CA HIS A 509 6.07 21.97 20.46
C HIS A 509 6.30 20.75 19.57
N TYR A 510 5.65 19.66 19.94
CA TYR A 510 5.66 18.41 19.20
C TYR A 510 4.57 18.41 18.13
N GLY A 511 4.97 18.23 16.87
CA GLY A 511 4.06 18.27 15.72
C GLY A 511 4.01 19.63 15.03
N SER A 512 3.04 19.76 14.12
CA SER A 512 2.86 20.93 13.27
C SER A 512 1.80 21.87 13.83
N LEU A 513 2.01 23.18 13.69
CA LEU A 513 1.02 24.20 14.04
C LEU A 513 0.27 24.68 12.80
N ASN A 514 -1.06 24.48 12.79
CA ASN A 514 -1.91 24.80 11.65
C ASN A 514 -2.70 26.10 11.86
N LEU A 515 -2.07 27.23 11.56
CA LEU A 515 -2.65 28.57 11.70
C LEU A 515 -3.04 29.17 10.33
N LYS A 516 -3.36 28.31 9.35
CA LYS A 516 -3.57 28.70 7.95
C LYS A 516 -4.67 29.73 7.72
N THR A 517 -5.59 29.89 8.67
CA THR A 517 -6.71 30.84 8.60
C THR A 517 -6.39 32.19 9.21
N LEU A 518 -5.28 32.32 9.95
CA LEU A 518 -4.91 33.53 10.67
C LEU A 518 -4.52 34.63 9.67
N THR A 519 -5.15 35.80 9.79
CA THR A 519 -4.89 36.97 8.92
C THR A 519 -4.01 38.04 9.59
N SER A 520 -3.88 38.00 10.92
CA SER A 520 -3.06 38.91 11.73
C SER A 520 -2.34 38.13 12.82
N ALA A 521 -1.07 38.45 13.08
CA ALA A 521 -0.26 37.83 14.13
C ALA A 521 -0.31 38.59 15.46
N LYS A 522 -1.16 39.62 15.59
CA LYS A 522 -1.26 40.42 16.82
C LYS A 522 -1.68 39.54 18.01
N GLY A 523 -0.86 39.53 19.06
CA GLY A 523 -1.08 38.71 20.26
C GLY A 523 -0.73 37.23 20.09
N LEU A 524 -0.15 36.83 18.96
CA LEU A 524 0.31 35.47 18.73
C LEU A 524 1.60 35.22 19.51
N THR A 525 1.61 34.18 20.35
CA THR A 525 2.83 33.66 20.95
C THR A 525 3.10 32.28 20.37
N LEU A 526 4.32 32.07 19.87
CA LEU A 526 4.75 30.81 19.28
C LEU A 526 5.86 30.17 20.13
N PRO A 527 5.92 28.83 20.17
CA PRO A 527 7.04 28.11 20.77
C PRO A 527 8.37 28.49 20.13
N LYS A 528 9.46 28.39 20.92
CA LYS A 528 10.82 28.65 20.42
C LYS A 528 11.25 27.63 19.36
N ILE A 529 10.87 26.36 19.54
CA ILE A 529 11.21 25.24 18.65
C ILE A 529 9.96 24.48 18.26
N LEU A 530 9.81 24.19 16.97
CA LEU A 530 8.80 23.29 16.42
C LEU A 530 9.48 22.05 15.82
N SER A 531 9.01 20.86 16.18
CA SER A 531 9.43 19.63 15.48
C SER A 531 8.74 19.47 14.12
N GLY A 532 7.52 19.99 13.95
CA GLY A 532 6.77 19.95 12.70
C GLY A 532 6.80 21.25 11.90
N SER A 533 5.80 21.43 11.05
CA SER A 533 5.65 22.59 10.16
C SER A 533 4.85 23.73 10.80
N LEU A 534 5.07 24.96 10.35
CA LEU A 534 4.27 26.13 10.72
C LEU A 534 3.51 26.66 9.50
N TYR A 535 2.18 26.65 9.58
CA TYR A 535 1.30 27.09 8.51
C TYR A 535 0.65 28.44 8.83
N LEU A 536 1.04 29.50 8.12
CA LEU A 536 0.53 30.88 8.26
C LEU A 536 0.07 31.41 6.88
N ASN A 537 -0.60 30.56 6.12
CA ASN A 537 -0.87 30.74 4.70
C ASN A 537 -1.61 32.03 4.35
N ARG A 538 -2.47 32.55 5.24
CA ARG A 538 -3.32 33.74 5.01
C ARG A 538 -2.85 34.98 5.76
N LEU A 539 -1.69 34.92 6.40
CA LEU A 539 -1.15 36.06 7.12
C LEU A 539 -0.86 37.19 6.12
N ALA A 540 -1.51 38.34 6.32
CA ALA A 540 -1.44 39.46 5.38
C ALA A 540 -0.25 40.40 5.68
N SER A 541 0.21 40.41 6.93
CA SER A 541 1.28 41.27 7.43
C SER A 541 2.07 40.57 8.52
N ILE A 542 3.35 40.93 8.69
CA ILE A 542 4.23 40.43 9.75
C ILE A 542 4.03 41.16 11.09
N GLU A 543 3.13 42.15 11.16
CA GLU A 543 2.92 42.92 12.39
C GLU A 543 2.52 42.00 13.56
N GLY A 544 3.33 42.04 14.63
CA GLY A 544 3.15 41.19 15.81
C GLY A 544 3.67 39.75 15.67
N LEU A 545 4.29 39.39 14.53
CA LEU A 545 4.82 38.06 14.30
C LEU A 545 6.25 37.91 14.83
N THR A 546 6.43 36.97 15.76
CA THR A 546 7.75 36.42 16.12
C THR A 546 7.77 34.95 15.75
N LEU A 547 8.62 34.58 14.80
CA LEU A 547 8.76 33.19 14.35
C LEU A 547 9.63 32.37 15.32
N PRO A 548 9.42 31.04 15.39
CA PRO A 548 10.31 30.13 16.08
C PRO A 548 11.76 30.24 15.58
N GLU A 549 12.74 29.92 16.42
CA GLU A 549 14.15 29.87 16.00
C GLU A 549 14.45 28.66 15.11
N SER A 550 13.74 27.55 15.34
CA SER A 550 13.92 26.29 14.62
C SER A 550 12.58 25.65 14.28
N ILE A 551 12.44 25.22 13.03
CA ILE A 551 11.27 24.52 12.49
C ILE A 551 11.73 23.22 11.83
N GLY A 552 11.33 22.08 12.39
CA GLY A 552 11.66 20.74 11.89
C GLY A 552 10.89 20.34 10.63
N GLY A 553 9.82 21.06 10.29
CA GLY A 553 9.08 20.95 9.03
C GLY A 553 9.23 22.18 8.13
N GLY A 554 8.20 22.43 7.31
CA GLY A 554 8.15 23.60 6.43
C GLY A 554 7.58 24.85 7.11
N LEU A 555 7.84 26.01 6.51
CA LEU A 555 7.27 27.29 6.92
C LEU A 555 6.46 27.86 5.76
N ASN A 556 5.16 28.09 5.98
CA ASN A 556 4.29 28.66 4.97
C ASN A 556 3.83 30.07 5.31
N LEU A 557 4.33 31.04 4.54
CA LEU A 557 3.98 32.46 4.60
C LEU A 557 3.53 32.96 3.22
N SER A 558 2.87 32.10 2.45
CA SER A 558 2.65 32.30 1.02
C SER A 558 1.82 33.54 0.66
N SER A 559 1.08 34.14 1.60
CA SER A 559 0.28 35.35 1.35
C SER A 559 0.99 36.67 1.64
N LEU A 560 2.17 36.65 2.27
CA LEU A 560 2.93 37.87 2.47
C LEU A 560 3.35 38.46 1.12
N THR A 561 3.16 39.76 0.96
CA THR A 561 3.55 40.51 -0.24
C THR A 561 4.83 41.31 -0.06
N SER A 562 5.28 41.49 1.19
CA SER A 562 6.51 42.22 1.54
C SER A 562 7.32 41.45 2.58
N ALA A 563 8.64 41.42 2.39
CA ALA A 563 9.61 40.84 3.33
C ALA A 563 10.17 41.85 4.35
N LYS A 564 9.77 43.12 4.26
CA LYS A 564 10.37 44.18 5.08
C LYS A 564 10.15 43.93 6.57
N GLY A 565 11.23 43.72 7.32
CA GLY A 565 11.20 43.45 8.76
C GLY A 565 10.94 41.98 9.12
N LEU A 566 10.85 41.08 8.13
CA LEU A 566 10.68 39.65 8.36
C LEU A 566 12.03 39.02 8.75
N THR A 567 12.08 38.44 9.95
CA THR A 567 13.20 37.60 10.39
C THR A 567 12.80 36.14 10.26
N LEU A 568 13.45 35.39 9.37
CA LEU A 568 13.21 33.96 9.20
C LEU A 568 13.87 33.14 10.32
N PRO A 569 13.37 31.92 10.62
CA PRO A 569 14.03 31.00 11.54
C PRO A 569 15.45 30.68 11.08
N LYS A 570 16.36 30.38 12.03
CA LYS A 570 17.72 29.94 11.69
C LYS A 570 17.73 28.58 11.02
N ILE A 571 16.81 27.69 11.41
CA ILE A 571 16.70 26.34 10.89
C ILE A 571 15.28 26.11 10.37
N VAL A 572 15.17 25.73 9.10
CA VAL A 572 13.94 25.22 8.49
C VAL A 572 14.28 23.92 7.76
N LYS A 573 13.93 22.78 8.35
CA LYS A 573 14.26 21.48 7.76
C LYS A 573 13.36 21.11 6.56
N GLY A 574 12.21 21.76 6.40
CA GLY A 574 11.29 21.56 5.28
C GLY A 574 11.27 22.74 4.30
N THR A 575 10.23 22.77 3.46
CA THR A 575 10.08 23.78 2.40
C THR A 575 9.65 25.13 2.95
N LEU A 576 10.25 26.21 2.43
CA LEU A 576 9.88 27.59 2.73
C LEU A 576 9.00 28.16 1.60
N TYR A 577 7.76 28.55 1.93
CA TYR A 577 6.80 29.10 0.98
C TYR A 577 6.62 30.60 1.19
N LEU A 578 7.07 31.38 0.20
CA LEU A 578 7.03 32.85 0.17
C LEU A 578 6.45 33.36 -1.16
N GLY A 579 5.50 32.61 -1.72
CA GLY A 579 5.11 32.70 -3.13
C GLY A 579 4.64 34.07 -3.64
N LYS A 580 4.03 34.91 -2.79
CA LYS A 580 3.51 36.24 -3.18
C LYS A 580 4.47 37.40 -2.88
N LEU A 581 5.65 37.14 -2.33
CA LEU A 581 6.65 38.21 -2.18
C LEU A 581 7.02 38.74 -3.56
N THR A 582 6.97 40.06 -3.72
CA THR A 582 7.38 40.73 -4.95
C THR A 582 8.85 41.14 -4.92
N SER A 583 9.42 41.28 -3.73
CA SER A 583 10.84 41.57 -3.47
C SER A 583 11.33 40.82 -2.23
N VAL A 584 12.59 40.38 -2.29
CA VAL A 584 13.34 39.74 -1.19
C VAL A 584 14.58 40.55 -0.79
N GLU A 585 14.62 41.83 -1.15
CA GLU A 585 15.75 42.71 -0.84
C GLU A 585 16.06 42.70 0.67
N ARG A 586 17.30 42.38 1.04
CA ARG A 586 17.80 42.29 2.43
C ARG A 586 17.14 41.23 3.31
N LEU A 587 16.37 40.29 2.73
CA LEU A 587 15.84 39.16 3.48
C LEU A 587 16.98 38.16 3.78
N GLN A 588 17.23 37.93 5.07
CA GLN A 588 18.19 36.91 5.50
C GLN A 588 17.53 35.54 5.53
N PHE A 589 18.15 34.58 4.85
CA PHE A 589 17.67 33.21 4.78
C PHE A 589 18.15 32.37 5.97
N PRO A 590 17.45 31.26 6.29
CA PRO A 590 17.89 30.33 7.32
C PRO A 590 19.33 29.84 7.09
N GLU A 591 20.10 29.70 8.16
CA GLU A 591 21.41 29.05 8.15
C GLU A 591 21.31 27.61 7.62
N THR A 592 20.20 26.94 7.91
CA THR A 592 19.87 25.60 7.39
C THR A 592 18.49 25.61 6.73
N LEU A 593 18.46 25.31 5.44
CA LEU A 593 17.24 25.07 4.65
C LEU A 593 17.35 23.73 3.91
N ASN A 594 16.76 22.67 4.48
CA ASN A 594 16.83 21.32 3.91
C ASN A 594 15.65 21.00 2.96
N GLY A 595 14.67 21.88 2.83
CA GLY A 595 13.59 21.74 1.85
C GLY A 595 13.78 22.64 0.63
N GLY A 596 12.69 22.80 -0.13
CA GLY A 596 12.65 23.70 -1.28
C GLY A 596 12.39 25.16 -0.89
N LEU A 597 12.49 26.05 -1.87
CA LEU A 597 12.16 27.46 -1.75
C LEU A 597 11.19 27.88 -2.87
N TYR A 598 10.05 28.46 -2.47
CA TYR A 598 9.04 28.97 -3.39
C TYR A 598 8.95 30.49 -3.32
N LEU A 599 9.42 31.14 -4.37
CA LEU A 599 9.41 32.59 -4.58
C LEU A 599 8.77 32.91 -5.95
N SER A 600 7.55 32.45 -6.17
CA SER A 600 6.94 32.48 -7.49
C SER A 600 6.69 33.88 -8.06
N SER A 601 6.48 34.89 -7.22
CA SER A 601 6.12 36.26 -7.64
C SER A 601 7.29 37.26 -7.65
N VAL A 602 8.50 36.87 -7.26
CA VAL A 602 9.62 37.81 -7.23
C VAL A 602 10.07 38.17 -8.65
N ALA A 603 10.25 39.45 -8.92
CA ALA A 603 10.78 39.94 -10.19
C ALA A 603 12.32 40.07 -10.17
N SER A 604 12.92 40.10 -8.98
CA SER A 604 14.36 40.13 -8.75
C SER A 604 14.70 39.36 -7.49
N VAL A 605 15.86 38.71 -7.49
CA VAL A 605 16.47 38.03 -6.34
C VAL A 605 17.83 38.64 -5.99
N GLU A 606 18.04 39.91 -6.32
CA GLU A 606 19.27 40.62 -6.00
C GLU A 606 19.55 40.60 -4.49
N GLY A 607 20.81 40.28 -4.14
CA GLY A 607 21.25 40.14 -2.74
C GLY A 607 20.86 38.80 -2.08
N LEU A 608 20.20 37.90 -2.79
CA LEU A 608 19.90 36.55 -2.29
C LEU A 608 21.15 35.68 -2.30
N GLN A 609 21.44 35.04 -1.15
CA GLN A 609 22.52 34.07 -1.01
C GLN A 609 21.95 32.69 -0.70
N PHE A 610 22.39 31.69 -1.45
CA PHE A 610 22.06 30.30 -1.22
C PHE A 610 23.22 29.56 -0.56
N SER A 611 22.92 28.50 0.18
CA SER A 611 23.93 27.52 0.59
C SER A 611 24.55 26.84 -0.64
N GLU A 612 25.75 26.28 -0.50
CA GLU A 612 26.43 25.58 -1.60
C GLU A 612 25.59 24.41 -2.14
N THR A 613 24.85 23.74 -1.27
CA THR A 613 23.92 22.66 -1.61
C THR A 613 22.52 22.97 -1.09
N MET A 614 21.51 22.73 -1.92
CA MET A 614 20.09 22.73 -1.55
C MET A 614 19.48 21.35 -1.78
N LEU A 615 18.77 20.85 -0.77
CA LEU A 615 18.20 19.50 -0.78
C LEU A 615 16.79 19.42 -1.43
N GLY A 616 16.12 20.56 -1.67
CA GLY A 616 14.82 20.62 -2.34
C GLY A 616 14.83 21.51 -3.58
N SER A 617 13.67 21.62 -4.24
CA SER A 617 13.49 22.40 -5.48
C SER A 617 13.48 23.92 -5.24
N LEU A 618 13.88 24.69 -6.25
CA LEU A 618 13.89 26.15 -6.26
C LEU A 618 12.92 26.68 -7.33
N PHE A 619 11.85 27.34 -6.89
CA PHE A 619 10.80 27.86 -7.76
C PHE A 619 10.82 29.39 -7.84
N LEU A 620 11.26 29.91 -8.98
CA LEU A 620 11.41 31.34 -9.29
C LEU A 620 10.62 31.70 -10.55
N ASN A 621 9.35 31.28 -10.57
CA ASN A 621 8.50 31.25 -11.76
C ASN A 621 8.44 32.58 -12.54
N ASN A 622 8.37 33.73 -11.85
CA ASN A 622 8.24 35.05 -12.49
C ASN A 622 9.57 35.81 -12.66
N LEU A 623 10.70 35.16 -12.40
CA LEU A 623 12.01 35.80 -12.56
C LEU A 623 12.32 35.95 -14.06
N THR A 624 12.28 37.18 -14.57
CA THR A 624 12.48 37.46 -16.01
C THR A 624 13.95 37.59 -16.41
N SER A 625 14.84 37.81 -15.44
CA SER A 625 16.30 37.84 -15.58
C SER A 625 16.96 37.20 -14.37
N ALA A 626 17.90 36.29 -14.61
CA ALA A 626 18.74 35.66 -13.58
C ALA A 626 20.22 36.07 -13.70
N ALA A 627 20.50 37.19 -14.38
CA ALA A 627 21.84 37.72 -14.50
C ALA A 627 22.37 38.12 -13.11
N GLY A 628 23.56 37.64 -12.76
CA GLY A 628 24.20 37.91 -11.46
C GLY A 628 23.67 37.10 -10.28
N VAL A 629 22.68 36.21 -10.49
CA VAL A 629 22.20 35.30 -9.44
C VAL A 629 23.24 34.21 -9.19
N ILE A 630 23.60 34.01 -7.92
CA ILE A 630 24.52 32.95 -7.48
C ILE A 630 23.69 31.78 -6.99
N PHE A 631 23.32 30.87 -7.88
CA PHE A 631 22.60 29.64 -7.52
C PHE A 631 23.46 28.69 -6.64
N PRO A 632 22.84 27.77 -5.87
CA PRO A 632 23.58 26.69 -5.23
C PRO A 632 24.34 25.87 -6.28
N LYS A 633 25.52 25.34 -5.94
CA LYS A 633 26.27 24.46 -6.85
C LYS A 633 25.53 23.14 -7.09
N ILE A 634 24.87 22.61 -6.06
CA ILE A 634 24.11 21.35 -6.12
C ILE A 634 22.67 21.61 -5.70
N LEU A 635 21.73 21.24 -6.56
CA LEU A 635 20.30 21.27 -6.32
C LEU A 635 19.73 19.86 -6.43
N ARG A 636 19.24 19.30 -5.32
CA ARG A 636 18.69 17.93 -5.27
C ARG A 636 17.22 17.83 -5.74
N GLY A 637 16.65 18.92 -6.20
CA GLY A 637 15.30 18.99 -6.76
C GLY A 637 15.28 19.75 -8.08
N ASP A 638 14.13 20.31 -8.41
CA ASP A 638 13.89 21.01 -9.67
C ASP A 638 14.33 22.46 -9.59
N LEU A 639 14.78 23.02 -10.72
CA LEU A 639 14.96 24.46 -10.90
C LEU A 639 13.93 24.98 -11.87
N ASN A 640 12.99 25.79 -11.37
CA ASN A 640 11.95 26.40 -12.19
C ASN A 640 12.22 27.89 -12.40
N LEU A 641 12.48 28.25 -13.65
CA LEU A 641 12.75 29.60 -14.15
C LEU A 641 11.87 29.90 -15.37
N ASN A 642 10.59 29.50 -15.29
CA ASN A 642 9.72 29.48 -16.46
C ASN A 642 9.51 30.82 -17.17
N SER A 643 9.62 31.96 -16.48
CA SER A 643 9.49 33.29 -17.10
C SER A 643 10.82 33.90 -17.56
N LEU A 644 11.94 33.15 -17.46
CA LEU A 644 13.23 33.65 -17.87
C LEU A 644 13.25 33.86 -19.39
N THR A 645 13.48 35.10 -19.82
CA THR A 645 13.44 35.49 -21.24
C THR A 645 14.80 35.36 -21.94
N SER A 646 15.88 35.36 -21.16
CA SER A 646 17.25 35.16 -21.62
C SER A 646 18.06 34.47 -20.54
N ALA A 647 18.85 33.47 -20.92
CA ALA A 647 19.79 32.78 -20.04
C ALA A 647 21.25 33.23 -20.26
N ASN A 648 21.46 34.30 -21.04
CA ASN A 648 22.80 34.86 -21.23
C ASN A 648 23.38 35.36 -19.90
N GLY A 649 24.58 34.90 -19.56
CA GLY A 649 25.27 35.26 -18.31
C GLY A 649 24.70 34.60 -17.04
N VAL A 650 23.72 33.70 -17.17
CA VAL A 650 23.19 32.94 -16.04
C VAL A 650 24.15 31.80 -15.70
N LYS A 651 24.50 31.69 -14.41
CA LYS A 651 25.33 30.61 -13.88
C LYS A 651 24.43 29.59 -13.18
N PHE A 652 23.95 28.61 -13.92
CA PHE A 652 23.15 27.52 -13.36
C PHE A 652 23.93 26.68 -12.34
N PRO A 653 23.24 25.94 -11.45
CA PRO A 653 23.86 24.89 -10.64
C PRO A 653 24.71 23.94 -11.49
N GLU A 654 25.78 23.38 -10.91
CA GLU A 654 26.57 22.34 -11.57
C GLU A 654 25.77 21.03 -11.69
N ILE A 655 24.96 20.73 -10.68
CA ILE A 655 24.15 19.50 -10.59
C ILE A 655 22.71 19.89 -10.25
N ILE A 656 21.76 19.38 -11.03
CA ILE A 656 20.32 19.40 -10.76
C ILE A 656 19.84 17.94 -10.81
N ASP A 657 19.35 17.39 -9.69
CA ASP A 657 18.85 16.00 -9.70
C ASP A 657 17.43 15.90 -10.32
N GLY A 658 16.67 17.00 -10.29
CA GLY A 658 15.32 17.10 -10.85
C GLY A 658 15.28 17.73 -12.25
N ASP A 659 14.14 18.38 -12.53
CA ASP A 659 13.87 19.03 -13.81
C ASP A 659 14.46 20.45 -13.87
N LEU A 660 14.83 20.89 -15.09
CA LEU A 660 15.18 22.28 -15.38
C LEU A 660 14.11 22.89 -16.29
N GLU A 661 13.28 23.78 -15.75
CA GLU A 661 12.20 24.41 -16.49
C GLU A 661 12.57 25.84 -16.93
N LEU A 662 12.60 26.07 -18.24
CA LEU A 662 13.01 27.31 -18.90
C LEU A 662 12.03 27.69 -20.01
N ASP A 663 10.74 27.49 -19.77
CA ASP A 663 9.71 27.47 -20.82
C ASP A 663 9.57 28.75 -21.65
N SER A 664 9.94 29.93 -21.13
CA SER A 664 9.83 31.21 -21.85
C SER A 664 11.10 31.61 -22.61
N LEU A 665 12.16 30.80 -22.60
CA LEU A 665 13.33 31.09 -23.43
C LEU A 665 12.96 30.99 -24.91
N THR A 666 13.19 32.08 -25.65
CA THR A 666 12.91 32.17 -27.10
C THR A 666 14.15 32.00 -27.96
N PHE A 667 15.35 31.99 -27.35
CA PHE A 667 16.62 31.81 -28.03
C PHE A 667 17.61 31.10 -27.10
N ALA A 668 18.38 30.14 -27.64
CA ALA A 668 19.28 29.31 -26.85
C ALA A 668 20.75 29.77 -26.84
N ALA A 669 21.11 30.82 -27.60
CA ALA A 669 22.51 31.24 -27.65
C ALA A 669 23.01 31.74 -26.29
N GLY A 670 24.15 31.20 -25.87
CA GLY A 670 24.79 31.55 -24.59
C GLY A 670 24.27 30.79 -23.38
N VAL A 671 23.36 29.82 -23.55
CA VAL A 671 22.92 28.93 -22.47
C VAL A 671 24.01 27.91 -22.17
N ASN A 672 24.55 27.97 -20.95
CA ASN A 672 25.48 26.97 -20.44
C ASN A 672 24.76 26.05 -19.46
N PHE A 673 24.31 24.88 -19.94
CA PHE A 673 23.61 23.91 -19.10
C PHE A 673 24.49 23.39 -17.95
N PRO A 674 23.86 22.98 -16.82
CA PRO A 674 24.49 22.19 -15.77
C PRO A 674 25.30 21.00 -16.31
N LYS A 675 26.26 20.52 -15.53
CA LYS A 675 27.01 19.29 -15.89
C LYS A 675 26.11 18.06 -15.82
N ASN A 676 25.17 18.05 -14.88
CA ASN A 676 24.22 16.96 -14.68
C ASN A 676 22.81 17.51 -14.46
N ILE A 677 21.85 16.94 -15.17
CA ILE A 677 20.41 17.12 -14.98
C ILE A 677 19.81 15.72 -14.91
N GLY A 678 19.32 15.32 -13.74
CA GLY A 678 18.76 13.99 -13.52
C GLY A 678 17.35 13.83 -14.12
N GLY A 679 16.62 14.94 -14.22
CA GLY A 679 15.32 15.03 -14.88
C GLY A 679 15.42 15.51 -16.33
N SER A 680 14.37 16.22 -16.74
CA SER A 680 14.20 16.74 -18.10
C SER A 680 14.45 18.25 -18.17
N VAL A 681 14.82 18.73 -19.34
CA VAL A 681 14.95 20.16 -19.66
C VAL A 681 13.74 20.57 -20.48
N TYR A 682 12.96 21.52 -19.98
CA TYR A 682 11.76 22.03 -20.67
C TYR A 682 12.01 23.42 -21.26
N LEU A 683 11.79 23.54 -22.57
CA LEU A 683 12.06 24.73 -23.36
C LEU A 683 10.87 25.06 -24.28
N LYS A 684 9.64 25.08 -23.75
CA LYS A 684 8.41 25.13 -24.58
C LYS A 684 8.39 26.21 -25.67
N SER A 685 8.87 27.43 -25.38
CA SER A 685 8.85 28.56 -26.32
C SER A 685 10.02 28.60 -27.31
N LEU A 686 11.00 27.69 -27.17
CA LEU A 686 12.16 27.65 -28.05
C LEU A 686 11.77 26.99 -29.40
N PRO A 687 12.19 27.53 -30.55
CA PRO A 687 11.93 26.90 -31.84
C PRO A 687 12.46 25.47 -31.91
N GLU A 688 11.72 24.53 -32.52
CA GLU A 688 12.16 23.13 -32.60
C GLU A 688 13.50 22.95 -33.33
N SER A 689 13.78 23.80 -34.32
CA SER A 689 15.09 23.79 -34.98
C SER A 689 16.25 24.06 -34.02
N GLU A 690 16.05 24.88 -33.00
CA GLU A 690 17.06 25.14 -31.95
C GLU A 690 17.09 24.00 -30.94
N LYS A 691 15.94 23.44 -30.54
CA LYS A 691 15.90 22.27 -29.66
C LYS A 691 16.62 21.07 -30.29
N GLU A 692 16.46 20.84 -31.59
CA GLU A 692 17.21 19.80 -32.31
C GLU A 692 18.72 20.03 -32.29
N GLN A 693 19.18 21.28 -32.39
CA GLN A 693 20.60 21.62 -32.26
C GLN A 693 21.09 21.34 -30.83
N LEU A 694 20.32 21.73 -29.81
CA LEU A 694 20.65 21.45 -28.42
C LEU A 694 20.68 19.95 -28.12
N ARG A 695 19.75 19.15 -28.66
CA ARG A 695 19.76 17.68 -28.53
C ARG A 695 21.00 17.05 -29.16
N LYS A 696 21.53 17.64 -30.24
CA LYS A 696 22.81 17.19 -30.86
C LYS A 696 24.03 17.61 -30.02
N GLN A 697 24.00 18.81 -29.45
CA GLN A 697 25.11 19.35 -28.65
C GLN A 697 25.19 18.73 -27.25
N TYR A 698 24.04 18.39 -26.66
CA TYR A 698 23.88 17.83 -25.32
C TYR A 698 23.05 16.53 -25.37
N PRO A 699 23.57 15.47 -26.02
CA PRO A 699 22.82 14.21 -26.22
C PRO A 699 22.49 13.47 -24.91
N GLN A 700 23.14 13.83 -23.80
CA GLN A 700 22.89 13.26 -22.49
C GLN A 700 21.62 13.80 -21.79
N PHE A 701 21.05 14.91 -22.26
CA PHE A 701 19.87 15.52 -21.63
C PHE A 701 18.58 15.20 -22.38
N SER A 702 17.50 14.95 -21.62
CA SER A 702 16.15 14.83 -22.19
C SER A 702 15.54 16.22 -22.39
N ILE A 703 15.63 16.75 -23.61
CA ILE A 703 15.19 18.12 -23.94
C ILE A 703 13.81 18.09 -24.63
N HIS A 704 12.84 18.82 -24.06
CA HIS A 704 11.45 18.90 -24.52
C HIS A 704 11.03 20.30 -24.98
#